data_AF-A0A7X9JDN7-F1
#
_entry.id   AF-A0A7X9JDN7-F1
#
_cell.length_a   1.000
_cell.length_b   1.000
_cell.length_c   1.000
_cell.angle_alpha   90.00
_cell.angle_beta   90.00
_cell.angle_gamma   90.00
#
_symmetry.space_group_name_H-M   'P 1'
#
loop_
_entity.id
_entity.type
_entity.pdbx_description
1 polymer ?
#
loop_
_entity_poly.entity_id
_entity_poly.type
_entity_poly.pdbx_seq_one_letter_code
_entity_poly.pdbx_strand_id
1 'polypeptide(L)'
;TQGWINLCLGMRSEDSAIEAAIVFQDGVVGVLKTIPENVETVIIFKTSDHLLDMTDATPDEMYKMMLIGTIRTQGNIMLASLFNYLMALVFDKGQQKAVDRQIEEHRKANKSVGRDVADTDCCRQERQRRKISRVAGGKVDPGVKYLEDPHLAGLGLEDFPRLEQFRAEYFGKKKEAVVCHEYGKLITDFHLANGYEVDKDGKPWDPNLRKAESLKYILENRTPVIRTNDLLAGTYTTSPVSTCVGHPFSIGCYSWGELRSFSKRELMPYEISEESIHILHRHVFPYWAKRNIHELWRSRTNGGLPVQIHDRFFSVYYWKTISMSEVPPGHEALIKLGTGGLIRKIEEELARDAHADDEKKNTLKAMIISLEGVNAYARNLARQALEESKTATNPQRKAELETMHRMLLKIPESPSETLHEAVQNIILMHLCLGMESTDDGPMYGRLDQILQPYFESDMHKLTTPQKREAYIKQVIDILGCLYFIESSHQILAPDIGNWQNGGSSPNGTITLGGVTPQGEDAVNDMTYILLKVTELLSLNNPNVHARYKPDKNSFAYLKRVCDVNYITGATPCIHGDDAVMESLTARGWAVEDVRDWVVNGCVEPGIPGKHCSATSSIEFNLVAVLEMALNNGKHPLMNWKLGPDTGIIGQGDFETFDDFWKAFKEQCEFLCEQSIIGNNQLGEIYQQHQPAPLISSMTEGCIESG
;
A
#
# COMPACT_ATOMS: atom_id res chain seq x y z
N THR A 1 -28.12 -2.88 10.36
CA THR A 1 -27.64 -4.27 10.19
C THR A 1 -28.31 -4.84 8.96
N GLN A 2 -27.60 -5.61 8.13
CA GLN A 2 -28.13 -6.15 6.86
C GLN A 2 -28.96 -7.44 7.06
N GLY A 3 -29.52 -7.66 8.26
CA GLY A 3 -30.16 -8.92 8.62
C GLY A 3 -29.17 -10.01 9.02
N TRP A 4 -29.65 -11.27 9.01
CA TRP A 4 -28.82 -12.44 9.28
C TRP A 4 -27.96 -12.79 8.07
N ILE A 5 -26.74 -13.27 8.32
CA ILE A 5 -25.85 -13.77 7.26
C ILE A 5 -26.22 -15.23 7.01
N ASN A 6 -26.86 -15.49 5.86
CA ASN A 6 -27.20 -16.84 5.44
C ASN A 6 -26.03 -17.43 4.63
N LEU A 7 -25.55 -18.62 5.02
CA LEU A 7 -24.46 -19.31 4.34
C LEU A 7 -24.43 -20.81 4.65
N CYS A 8 -23.91 -21.60 3.73
CA CYS A 8 -23.57 -23.00 3.91
C CYS A 8 -22.06 -23.19 3.75
N LEU A 9 -21.41 -23.70 4.80
CA LEU A 9 -19.99 -24.04 4.78
C LEU A 9 -19.80 -25.54 4.85
N GLY A 10 -19.12 -26.10 3.85
CA GLY A 10 -18.75 -27.51 3.81
C GLY A 10 -17.40 -27.77 4.47
N MET A 11 -17.23 -28.97 5.02
CA MET A 11 -15.98 -29.46 5.57
C MET A 11 -15.78 -30.91 5.13
N ARG A 12 -14.62 -31.23 4.58
CA ARG A 12 -14.27 -32.61 4.22
C ARG A 12 -12.78 -32.89 4.31
N SER A 13 -12.40 -34.15 4.42
CA SER A 13 -10.99 -34.58 4.33
C SER A 13 -10.68 -35.25 2.98
N GLU A 14 -9.43 -35.16 2.51
CA GLU A 14 -9.01 -35.77 1.23
C GLU A 14 -9.09 -37.30 1.25
N ASP A 15 -8.92 -37.92 2.43
CA ASP A 15 -9.12 -39.35 2.67
C ASP A 15 -10.62 -39.76 2.73
N SER A 16 -11.54 -38.81 2.56
CA SER A 16 -13.00 -38.99 2.63
C SER A 16 -13.51 -39.56 3.97
N ALA A 17 -12.71 -39.49 5.04
CA ALA A 17 -13.12 -39.91 6.38
C ALA A 17 -14.15 -38.95 7.01
N ILE A 18 -14.17 -37.69 6.58
CA ILE A 18 -15.05 -36.64 7.09
C ILE A 18 -15.78 -35.97 5.92
N GLU A 19 -17.09 -35.81 6.06
CA GLU A 19 -17.93 -34.94 5.23
C GLU A 19 -19.07 -34.37 6.08
N ALA A 20 -19.20 -33.04 6.12
CA ALA A 20 -20.29 -32.36 6.80
C ALA A 20 -20.47 -30.95 6.22
N ALA A 21 -21.62 -30.33 6.49
CA ALA A 21 -21.82 -28.91 6.25
C ALA A 21 -22.52 -28.22 7.42
N ILE A 22 -22.21 -26.95 7.65
CA ILE A 22 -22.86 -26.09 8.64
C ILE A 22 -23.68 -25.05 7.87
N VAL A 23 -24.95 -24.93 8.21
CA VAL A 23 -25.88 -24.00 7.56
C VAL A 23 -26.30 -22.95 8.55
N PHE A 24 -26.09 -21.69 8.18
CA PHE A 24 -26.61 -20.52 8.86
C PHE A 24 -27.80 -20.01 8.05
N GLN A 25 -28.98 -20.00 8.64
CA GLN A 25 -30.19 -19.52 7.98
C GLN A 25 -31.09 -18.79 8.97
N ASP A 26 -31.34 -17.51 8.71
CA ASP A 26 -32.24 -16.65 9.46
C ASP A 26 -31.95 -16.62 10.98
N GLY A 27 -30.66 -16.68 11.31
CA GLY A 27 -30.15 -16.69 12.70
C GLY A 27 -30.15 -18.07 13.36
N VAL A 28 -30.52 -19.13 12.63
CA VAL A 28 -30.46 -20.52 13.09
C VAL A 28 -29.24 -21.22 12.49
N VAL A 29 -28.58 -22.04 13.30
CA VAL A 29 -27.44 -22.87 12.87
C VAL A 29 -27.89 -24.33 12.83
N GLY A 30 -27.63 -25.01 11.71
CA GLY A 30 -27.85 -26.44 11.52
C GLY A 30 -26.59 -27.14 11.03
N VAL A 31 -26.52 -28.46 11.22
CA VAL A 31 -25.43 -29.31 10.71
C VAL A 31 -26.03 -30.38 9.80
N LEU A 32 -25.45 -30.54 8.63
CA LEU A 32 -25.78 -31.53 7.62
C LEU A 32 -24.66 -32.58 7.57
N LYS A 33 -25.03 -33.84 7.30
CA LYS A 33 -24.08 -34.96 7.16
C LYS A 33 -23.41 -35.03 5.80
N THR A 34 -23.86 -34.23 4.84
CA THR A 34 -23.39 -34.21 3.46
C THR A 34 -23.27 -32.78 3.02
N ILE A 35 -22.34 -32.49 2.11
CA ILE A 35 -22.17 -31.15 1.57
C ILE A 35 -23.22 -30.91 0.46
N PRO A 36 -24.09 -29.88 0.56
CA PRO A 36 -25.03 -29.55 -0.49
C PRO A 36 -24.33 -29.11 -1.79
N GLU A 37 -24.98 -29.30 -2.94
CA GLU A 37 -24.43 -28.88 -4.24
C GLU A 37 -24.18 -27.37 -4.32
N ASN A 38 -24.99 -26.56 -3.64
CA ASN A 38 -24.95 -25.09 -3.66
C ASN A 38 -24.15 -24.48 -2.48
N VAL A 39 -23.19 -25.22 -1.93
CA VAL A 39 -22.32 -24.74 -0.86
C VAL A 39 -21.48 -23.53 -1.31
N GLU A 40 -21.40 -22.47 -0.52
CA GLU A 40 -20.63 -21.28 -0.90
C GLU A 40 -19.11 -21.47 -0.76
N THR A 41 -18.69 -22.29 0.21
CA THR A 41 -17.28 -22.59 0.47
C THR A 41 -17.10 -23.92 1.16
N VAL A 42 -16.03 -24.64 0.83
CA VAL A 42 -15.65 -25.91 1.44
C VAL A 42 -14.22 -25.81 1.97
N ILE A 43 -14.04 -26.11 3.25
CA ILE A 43 -12.71 -26.30 3.85
C ILE A 43 -12.33 -27.77 3.68
N ILE A 44 -11.19 -28.01 3.05
CA ILE A 44 -10.70 -29.35 2.72
C ILE A 44 -9.42 -29.61 3.50
N PHE A 45 -9.47 -30.60 4.38
CA PHE A 45 -8.37 -31.03 5.23
C PHE A 45 -7.58 -32.15 4.56
N LYS A 46 -6.26 -32.14 4.73
CA LYS A 46 -5.39 -33.21 4.21
C LYS A 46 -5.76 -34.59 4.80
N THR A 47 -6.09 -34.64 6.09
CA THR A 47 -6.59 -35.84 6.80
C THR A 47 -7.63 -35.43 7.83
N SER A 48 -8.37 -36.39 8.37
CA SER A 48 -9.32 -36.16 9.47
C SER A 48 -8.70 -35.51 10.71
N ASP A 49 -7.42 -35.79 11.00
CA ASP A 49 -6.74 -35.30 12.21
C ASP A 49 -6.57 -33.77 12.18
N HIS A 50 -6.34 -33.19 11.00
CA HIS A 50 -6.17 -31.75 10.85
C HIS A 50 -7.46 -30.95 11.13
N LEU A 51 -8.64 -31.60 11.14
CA LEU A 51 -9.86 -30.94 11.61
C LEU A 51 -9.79 -30.67 13.11
N LEU A 52 -9.29 -31.65 13.89
CA LEU A 52 -9.13 -31.51 15.33
C LEU A 52 -8.10 -30.45 15.65
N ASP A 53 -6.98 -30.45 14.91
CA ASP A 53 -5.95 -29.41 15.02
C ASP A 53 -6.58 -28.02 14.82
N MET A 54 -7.44 -27.84 13.81
CA MET A 54 -8.10 -26.56 13.55
C MET A 54 -9.06 -26.13 14.68
N THR A 55 -9.67 -27.08 15.40
CA THR A 55 -10.55 -26.74 16.54
C THR A 55 -9.79 -26.28 17.78
N ASP A 56 -8.54 -26.70 17.92
CA ASP A 56 -7.64 -26.28 19.00
C ASP A 56 -6.77 -25.08 18.59
N ALA A 57 -6.84 -24.70 17.30
CA ALA A 57 -6.03 -23.66 16.69
C ALA A 57 -6.56 -22.25 16.96
N THR A 58 -5.64 -21.28 16.94
CA THR A 58 -5.97 -19.85 16.95
C THR A 58 -6.65 -19.45 15.61
N PRO A 59 -7.49 -18.40 15.56
CA PRO A 59 -8.14 -17.97 14.31
C PRO A 59 -7.18 -17.67 13.15
N ASP A 60 -5.94 -17.27 13.48
CA ASP A 60 -4.87 -16.94 12.51
C ASP A 60 -4.18 -18.21 11.95
N GLU A 61 -4.30 -19.35 12.64
CA GLU A 61 -3.64 -20.59 12.25
C GLU A 61 -4.25 -21.27 11.02
N MET A 62 -5.51 -20.97 10.66
CA MET A 62 -6.08 -21.49 9.41
C MET A 62 -5.24 -21.05 8.20
N TYR A 63 -4.79 -19.80 8.20
CA TYR A 63 -3.90 -19.29 7.15
C TYR A 63 -2.55 -19.97 7.15
N LYS A 64 -1.97 -20.20 8.33
CA LYS A 64 -0.73 -20.97 8.48
C LYS A 64 -0.90 -22.42 7.98
N MET A 65 -2.03 -23.06 8.29
CA MET A 65 -2.39 -24.40 7.83
C MET A 65 -2.52 -24.46 6.29
N MET A 66 -3.02 -23.40 5.65
CA MET A 66 -3.00 -23.28 4.19
C MET A 66 -1.56 -23.17 3.65
N LEU A 67 -0.70 -22.35 4.25
CA LEU A 67 0.70 -22.22 3.84
C LEU A 67 1.50 -23.53 3.95
N ILE A 68 1.24 -24.35 4.97
CA ILE A 68 1.90 -25.65 5.14
C ILE A 68 1.19 -26.82 4.45
N GLY A 69 0.12 -26.54 3.68
CA GLY A 69 -0.60 -27.53 2.88
C GLY A 69 -1.41 -28.55 3.68
N THR A 70 -1.82 -28.23 4.90
CA THR A 70 -2.71 -29.11 5.71
C THR A 70 -4.19 -28.81 5.49
N ILE A 71 -4.51 -27.59 5.05
CA ILE A 71 -5.85 -27.16 4.66
C ILE A 71 -5.81 -26.49 3.30
N ARG A 72 -6.92 -26.57 2.55
CA ARG A 72 -7.21 -25.70 1.41
C ARG A 72 -8.69 -25.34 1.40
N THR A 73 -9.03 -24.27 0.73
CA THR A 73 -10.42 -23.86 0.50
C THR A 73 -10.85 -24.15 -0.94
N GLN A 74 -12.16 -24.31 -1.13
CA GLN A 74 -12.79 -24.34 -2.45
C GLN A 74 -14.06 -23.51 -2.38
N GLY A 75 -14.15 -22.45 -3.20
CA GLY A 75 -15.26 -21.50 -3.16
C GLY A 75 -14.83 -20.16 -2.57
N ASN A 76 -15.74 -19.46 -1.90
CA ASN A 76 -15.47 -18.12 -1.39
C ASN A 76 -14.65 -18.18 -0.08
N ILE A 77 -13.37 -17.82 -0.15
CA ILE A 77 -12.46 -17.82 1.01
C ILE A 77 -12.85 -16.80 2.10
N MET A 78 -13.56 -15.71 1.76
CA MET A 78 -14.00 -14.72 2.75
C MET A 78 -15.03 -15.31 3.72
N LEU A 79 -15.84 -16.25 3.23
CA LEU A 79 -16.83 -16.95 4.04
C LEU A 79 -16.20 -18.04 4.93
N ALA A 80 -15.05 -18.60 4.54
CA ALA A 80 -14.25 -19.44 5.43
C ALA A 80 -13.69 -18.60 6.59
N SER A 81 -13.22 -17.37 6.32
CA SER A 81 -12.79 -16.43 7.36
C SER A 81 -13.93 -16.02 8.31
N LEU A 82 -15.16 -15.85 7.81
CA LEU A 82 -16.33 -15.63 8.68
C LEU A 82 -16.55 -16.82 9.63
N PHE A 83 -16.39 -18.06 9.16
CA PHE A 83 -16.52 -19.22 10.04
C PHE A 83 -15.49 -19.20 11.17
N ASN A 84 -14.23 -18.84 10.89
CA ASN A 84 -13.22 -18.66 11.94
C ASN A 84 -13.61 -17.58 12.95
N TYR A 85 -14.16 -16.45 12.49
CA TYR A 85 -14.68 -15.41 13.37
C TYR A 85 -15.79 -15.94 14.28
N LEU A 86 -16.71 -16.75 13.75
CA LEU A 86 -17.80 -17.34 14.52
C LEU A 86 -17.29 -18.39 15.52
N MET A 87 -16.32 -19.23 15.13
CA MET A 87 -15.69 -20.19 16.03
C MET A 87 -14.99 -19.49 17.21
N ALA A 88 -14.29 -18.38 16.94
CA ALA A 88 -13.66 -17.56 17.98
C ALA A 88 -14.66 -16.99 19.01
N LEU A 89 -15.94 -16.84 18.65
CA LEU A 89 -17.00 -16.41 19.58
C LEU A 89 -17.57 -17.56 20.42
N VAL A 90 -17.49 -18.79 19.92
CA VAL A 90 -18.09 -19.98 20.54
C VAL A 90 -17.10 -20.69 21.47
N PHE A 91 -15.80 -20.58 21.21
CA PHE A 91 -14.76 -21.20 22.04
C PHE A 91 -14.90 -20.83 23.51
N ASP A 92 -14.81 -21.84 24.38
CA ASP A 92 -14.94 -21.63 25.81
C ASP A 92 -13.67 -20.99 26.42
N LYS A 93 -13.77 -20.54 27.67
CA LYS A 93 -12.64 -19.89 28.38
C LYS A 93 -11.42 -20.82 28.54
N GLY A 94 -11.58 -22.13 28.44
CA GLY A 94 -10.50 -23.11 28.49
C GLY A 94 -9.73 -23.19 27.17
N GLN A 95 -10.43 -23.27 26.05
CA GLN A 95 -9.85 -23.21 24.70
C GLN A 95 -9.14 -21.88 24.46
N GLN A 96 -9.75 -20.76 24.88
CA GLN A 96 -9.11 -19.46 24.79
C GLN A 96 -7.79 -19.38 25.58
N LYS A 97 -7.70 -20.05 26.75
CA LYS A 97 -6.46 -20.15 27.53
C LYS A 97 -5.40 -21.02 26.86
N ALA A 98 -5.80 -22.08 26.16
CA ALA A 98 -4.87 -22.92 25.40
C ALA A 98 -4.25 -22.12 24.24
N VAL A 99 -5.08 -21.40 23.49
CA VAL A 99 -4.67 -20.44 22.45
C VAL A 99 -3.72 -19.38 23.03
N ASP A 100 -4.09 -18.73 24.13
CA ASP A 100 -3.26 -17.69 24.76
C ASP A 100 -1.91 -18.26 25.25
N ARG A 101 -1.89 -19.50 25.73
CA ARG A 101 -0.67 -20.20 26.14
C ARG A 101 0.23 -20.49 24.94
N GLN A 102 -0.33 -20.97 23.83
CA GLN A 102 0.42 -21.27 22.62
C GLN A 102 1.05 -20.00 22.02
N ILE A 103 0.31 -18.89 21.99
CA ILE A 103 0.83 -17.57 21.60
C ILE A 103 2.01 -17.15 22.48
N GLU A 104 1.89 -17.32 23.81
CA GLU A 104 2.99 -16.99 24.73
C GLU A 104 4.19 -17.93 24.56
N GLU A 105 3.99 -19.20 24.24
CA GLU A 105 5.04 -20.17 23.92
C GLU A 105 5.77 -19.79 22.62
N HIS A 106 5.06 -19.45 21.54
CA HIS A 106 5.65 -18.92 20.31
C HIS A 106 6.40 -17.61 20.57
N ARG A 107 5.81 -16.66 21.32
CA ARG A 107 6.49 -15.41 21.70
C ARG A 107 7.76 -15.67 22.49
N LYS A 108 7.78 -16.67 23.38
CA LYS A 108 8.99 -17.07 24.12
C LYS A 108 10.02 -17.70 23.20
N ALA A 109 9.62 -18.59 22.30
CA ALA A 109 10.49 -19.21 21.30
C ALA A 109 11.13 -18.15 20.38
N ASN A 110 10.34 -17.19 19.89
CA ASN A 110 10.84 -16.08 19.09
C ASN A 110 11.77 -15.16 19.89
N LYS A 111 11.46 -14.89 21.17
CA LYS A 111 12.36 -14.15 22.05
C LYS A 111 13.64 -14.90 22.40
N SER A 112 13.67 -16.23 22.34
CA SER A 112 14.91 -17.01 22.50
C SER A 112 15.73 -17.00 21.21
N VAL A 113 15.11 -17.22 20.04
CA VAL A 113 15.78 -17.08 18.73
C VAL A 113 16.33 -15.66 18.56
N GLY A 114 15.52 -14.66 18.88
CA GLY A 114 15.95 -13.25 18.89
C GLY A 114 17.00 -12.94 19.95
N ARG A 115 17.14 -13.74 21.01
CA ARG A 115 18.24 -13.61 21.99
C ARG A 115 19.55 -14.18 21.45
N ASP A 116 19.51 -15.28 20.72
CA ASP A 116 20.68 -15.82 20.04
C ASP A 116 21.23 -14.85 18.98
N VAL A 117 20.37 -13.99 18.41
CA VAL A 117 20.76 -12.85 17.57
C VAL A 117 21.15 -11.61 18.39
N ALA A 118 20.48 -11.36 19.53
CA ALA A 118 20.72 -10.20 20.39
C ALA A 118 21.98 -10.29 21.25
N ASP A 119 22.60 -11.47 21.39
CA ASP A 119 23.87 -11.66 22.12
C ASP A 119 25.09 -11.15 21.33
N THR A 120 24.86 -10.29 20.35
CA THR A 120 25.88 -9.40 19.77
C THR A 120 25.62 -7.97 20.23
N ASP A 121 26.11 -7.64 21.44
CA ASP A 121 26.26 -6.26 21.95
C ASP A 121 26.80 -5.29 20.88
N CYS A 122 27.58 -5.81 19.93
CA CYS A 122 28.09 -5.14 18.75
C CYS A 122 27.02 -4.36 17.97
N CYS A 123 25.87 -4.96 17.60
CA CYS A 123 24.91 -4.32 16.69
C CYS A 123 24.18 -3.13 17.34
N ARG A 124 23.84 -3.21 18.64
CA ARG A 124 23.20 -2.10 19.38
C ARG A 124 24.18 -0.97 19.67
N GLN A 125 25.40 -1.31 20.08
CA GLN A 125 26.46 -0.32 20.27
C GLN A 125 26.80 0.37 18.94
N GLU A 126 26.84 -0.38 17.84
CA GLU A 126 27.09 0.17 16.51
C GLU A 126 25.96 1.10 16.05
N ARG A 127 24.68 0.75 16.31
CA ARG A 127 23.55 1.65 16.04
C ARG A 127 23.60 2.93 16.88
N GLN A 128 24.13 2.90 18.09
CA GLN A 128 24.37 4.12 18.87
C GLN A 128 25.57 4.93 18.35
N ARG A 129 26.64 4.27 17.89
CA ARG A 129 27.82 4.92 17.28
C ARG A 129 27.51 5.56 15.93
N ARG A 130 26.63 4.93 15.13
CA ARG A 130 26.12 5.43 13.84
C ARG A 130 25.40 6.77 13.96
N LYS A 131 24.82 7.09 15.11
CA LYS A 131 23.82 8.15 15.21
C LYS A 131 24.32 9.58 15.00
N ILE A 132 25.60 9.90 15.19
CA ILE A 132 26.00 11.31 15.26
C ILE A 132 27.47 11.52 14.83
N SER A 133 27.75 11.47 13.54
CA SER A 133 28.89 12.21 13.00
C SER A 133 28.33 13.43 12.24
N ARG A 134 28.37 14.61 12.88
CA ARG A 134 28.05 15.89 12.24
C ARG A 134 29.17 16.25 11.25
N VAL A 135 29.19 15.57 10.12
CA VAL A 135 30.22 15.74 9.09
C VAL A 135 29.77 16.83 8.13
N ALA A 136 30.45 17.98 8.16
CA ALA A 136 30.25 19.03 7.17
C ALA A 136 30.64 18.55 5.76
N GLY A 137 29.91 19.01 4.75
CA GLY A 137 30.16 18.73 3.34
C GLY A 137 30.71 19.97 2.62
N GLY A 138 31.51 19.75 1.58
CA GLY A 138 31.90 20.82 0.66
C GLY A 138 30.82 21.07 -0.39
N LYS A 139 30.51 22.33 -0.67
CA LYS A 139 29.62 22.74 -1.77
C LYS A 139 30.30 22.54 -3.13
N VAL A 140 30.12 21.36 -3.72
CA VAL A 140 30.74 20.99 -5.01
C VAL A 140 29.73 20.71 -6.12
N ASP A 141 28.48 20.39 -5.77
CA ASP A 141 27.43 20.10 -6.74
C ASP A 141 26.83 21.39 -7.31
N PRO A 142 26.73 21.56 -8.63
CA PRO A 142 26.36 22.82 -9.27
C PRO A 142 24.90 23.24 -9.01
N GLY A 143 24.00 22.29 -8.74
CA GLY A 143 22.61 22.57 -8.42
C GLY A 143 22.38 23.03 -6.97
N VAL A 144 23.41 22.97 -6.11
CA VAL A 144 23.32 23.46 -4.72
C VAL A 144 23.67 24.94 -4.68
N LYS A 145 22.64 25.78 -4.62
CA LYS A 145 22.79 27.24 -4.74
C LYS A 145 22.86 27.94 -3.39
N TYR A 146 22.10 27.47 -2.41
CA TYR A 146 21.84 28.19 -1.17
C TYR A 146 22.43 27.55 0.08
N LEU A 147 22.73 26.25 0.06
CA LEU A 147 23.40 25.60 1.17
C LEU A 147 24.90 25.87 1.13
N GLU A 148 25.43 26.53 2.16
CA GLU A 148 26.89 26.72 2.33
C GLU A 148 27.56 25.42 2.80
N ASP A 149 26.90 24.71 3.72
CA ASP A 149 27.19 23.32 4.07
C ASP A 149 26.03 22.44 3.59
N PRO A 150 26.18 21.71 2.46
CA PRO A 150 25.13 20.84 1.94
C PRO A 150 24.72 19.74 2.93
N HIS A 151 25.60 19.32 3.83
CA HIS A 151 25.26 18.29 4.81
C HIS A 151 24.44 18.82 5.98
N LEU A 152 24.32 20.14 6.11
CA LEU A 152 23.61 20.80 7.21
C LEU A 152 24.08 20.25 8.56
N ALA A 153 25.40 20.07 8.74
CA ALA A 153 25.98 19.36 9.87
C ALA A 153 25.73 20.06 11.22
N GLY A 154 25.44 21.36 11.20
CA GLY A 154 25.05 22.12 12.39
C GLY A 154 23.70 21.73 12.98
N LEU A 155 22.82 21.08 12.20
CA LEU A 155 21.45 20.75 12.60
C LEU A 155 21.34 19.32 13.13
N GLY A 156 20.78 19.18 14.33
CA GLY A 156 20.41 17.93 14.99
C GLY A 156 18.90 17.84 15.24
N LEU A 157 18.43 16.70 15.76
CA LEU A 157 17.01 16.49 16.04
C LEU A 157 16.49 17.45 17.13
N GLU A 158 17.37 17.85 18.06
CA GLU A 158 17.06 18.80 19.13
C GLU A 158 16.74 20.22 18.64
N ASP A 159 17.12 20.56 17.39
CA ASP A 159 16.74 21.80 16.75
C ASP A 159 15.27 21.80 16.26
N PHE A 160 14.62 20.63 16.31
CA PHE A 160 13.26 20.41 15.80
C PHE A 160 12.37 19.74 16.87
N PRO A 161 11.93 20.48 17.91
CA PRO A 161 11.15 19.91 19.02
C PRO A 161 9.85 19.19 18.57
N ARG A 162 9.22 19.68 17.48
CA ARG A 162 8.04 19.05 16.86
C ARG A 162 8.37 17.65 16.35
N LEU A 163 9.45 17.54 15.57
CA LEU A 163 9.88 16.27 15.00
C LEU A 163 10.41 15.31 16.07
N GLU A 164 11.09 15.83 17.10
CA GLU A 164 11.50 15.04 18.26
C GLU A 164 10.28 14.44 18.98
N GLN A 165 9.23 15.24 19.23
CA GLN A 165 7.98 14.77 19.80
C GLN A 165 7.34 13.69 18.92
N PHE A 166 7.21 13.93 17.61
CA PHE A 166 6.58 12.98 16.69
C PHE A 166 7.34 11.67 16.62
N ARG A 167 8.68 11.75 16.65
CA ARG A 167 9.57 10.60 16.66
C ARG A 167 9.42 9.80 17.96
N ALA A 168 9.35 10.47 19.10
CA ALA A 168 9.11 9.84 20.39
C ALA A 168 7.73 9.18 20.44
N GLU A 169 6.70 9.81 19.89
CA GLU A 169 5.35 9.22 19.75
C GLU A 169 5.34 8.02 18.81
N TYR A 170 6.14 8.03 17.74
CA TYR A 170 6.19 6.94 16.76
C TYR A 170 6.90 5.69 17.29
N PHE A 171 8.09 5.85 17.89
CA PHE A 171 8.90 4.74 18.39
C PHE A 171 8.62 4.38 19.86
N GLY A 172 8.09 5.31 20.65
CA GLY A 172 7.77 5.09 22.06
C GLY A 172 6.45 4.36 22.29
N LYS A 173 5.80 3.89 21.22
CA LYS A 173 4.47 3.29 21.30
C LYS A 173 4.47 2.04 22.17
N LYS A 174 3.59 2.07 23.18
CA LYS A 174 3.04 0.88 23.83
C LYS A 174 1.91 0.23 23.03
N LYS A 175 1.51 0.85 21.91
CA LYS A 175 0.28 0.60 21.16
C LYS A 175 0.59 0.34 19.69
N GLU A 176 0.02 -0.72 19.15
CA GLU A 176 0.22 -1.14 17.77
C GLU A 176 -0.60 -0.29 16.79
N ALA A 177 -0.49 -0.55 15.48
CA ALA A 177 -1.29 0.16 14.48
C ALA A 177 -2.79 -0.05 14.69
N VAL A 178 -3.58 1.02 14.53
CA VAL A 178 -5.02 1.00 14.81
C VAL A 178 -5.82 0.73 13.54
N VAL A 179 -6.59 -0.36 13.52
CA VAL A 179 -7.53 -0.66 12.44
C VAL A 179 -8.69 0.35 12.46
N CYS A 180 -8.84 1.11 11.38
CA CYS A 180 -9.94 2.08 11.24
C CYS A 180 -11.07 1.52 10.36
N HIS A 181 -12.30 1.62 10.84
CA HIS A 181 -13.50 1.17 10.10
C HIS A 181 -14.09 2.26 9.18
N GLU A 182 -13.65 3.52 9.27
CA GLU A 182 -14.28 4.67 8.61
C GLU A 182 -14.43 4.48 7.11
N TYR A 183 -13.33 4.13 6.41
CA TYR A 183 -13.34 3.90 4.97
C TYR A 183 -14.37 2.83 4.57
N GLY A 184 -14.26 1.64 5.17
CA GLY A 184 -15.15 0.51 4.91
C GLY A 184 -16.61 0.83 5.20
N LYS A 185 -16.88 1.63 6.24
CA LYS A 185 -18.23 2.10 6.55
C LYS A 185 -18.76 3.06 5.48
N LEU A 186 -18.02 4.11 5.13
CA LEU A 186 -18.46 5.14 4.17
C LEU A 186 -18.72 4.55 2.77
N ILE A 187 -17.80 3.72 2.27
CA ILE A 187 -17.97 3.09 0.95
C ILE A 187 -19.18 2.13 0.94
N THR A 188 -19.42 1.42 2.06
CA THR A 188 -20.59 0.53 2.18
C THR A 188 -21.89 1.32 2.29
N ASP A 189 -21.93 2.40 3.07
CA ASP A 189 -23.10 3.27 3.20
C ASP A 189 -23.50 3.85 1.83
N PHE A 190 -22.52 4.30 1.05
CA PHE A 190 -22.74 4.81 -0.30
C PHE A 190 -23.38 3.76 -1.21
N HIS A 191 -22.82 2.55 -1.28
CA HIS A 191 -23.31 1.52 -2.17
C HIS A 191 -24.61 0.84 -1.71
N LEU A 192 -24.90 0.84 -0.40
CA LEU A 192 -26.22 0.43 0.10
C LEU A 192 -27.31 1.43 -0.31
N ALA A 193 -26.99 2.73 -0.37
CA ALA A 193 -27.94 3.77 -0.75
C ALA A 193 -28.12 3.91 -2.27
N ASN A 194 -27.06 3.69 -3.05
CA ASN A 194 -27.03 4.00 -4.48
C ASN A 194 -26.92 2.77 -5.39
N GLY A 195 -26.64 1.59 -4.85
CA GLY A 195 -26.39 0.38 -5.62
C GLY A 195 -24.91 0.14 -5.95
N TYR A 196 -24.65 -0.87 -6.79
CA TYR A 196 -23.29 -1.26 -7.19
C TYR A 196 -23.18 -1.54 -8.69
N GLU A 197 -23.71 -2.64 -9.20
CA GLU A 197 -23.73 -2.89 -10.67
C GLU A 197 -24.89 -2.16 -11.35
N VAL A 198 -25.99 -2.04 -10.63
CA VAL A 198 -27.14 -1.21 -10.99
C VAL A 198 -27.25 -0.06 -10.00
N ASP A 199 -27.65 1.11 -10.50
CA ASP A 199 -27.95 2.27 -9.68
C ASP A 199 -29.27 2.11 -8.92
N LYS A 200 -29.60 3.09 -8.07
CA LYS A 200 -30.84 3.13 -7.29
C LYS A 200 -32.13 3.17 -8.12
N ASP A 201 -32.03 3.54 -9.40
CA ASP A 201 -33.14 3.58 -10.34
C ASP A 201 -33.24 2.29 -11.18
N GLY A 202 -32.37 1.30 -10.90
CA GLY A 202 -32.35 -0.02 -11.54
C GLY A 202 -31.66 -0.06 -12.89
N LYS A 203 -30.86 0.97 -13.25
CA LYS A 203 -30.12 1.01 -14.52
C LYS A 203 -28.68 0.54 -14.33
N PRO A 204 -28.03 -0.08 -15.33
CA PRO A 204 -26.61 -0.38 -15.28
C PRO A 204 -25.79 0.88 -14.98
N TRP A 205 -24.93 0.79 -13.98
CA TRP A 205 -24.10 1.93 -13.55
C TRP A 205 -22.72 1.83 -14.16
N ASP A 206 -22.34 2.86 -14.91
CA ASP A 206 -20.99 3.01 -15.45
C ASP A 206 -19.91 2.89 -14.35
N PRO A 207 -18.91 1.99 -14.51
CA PRO A 207 -17.88 1.77 -13.49
C PRO A 207 -17.08 3.02 -13.10
N ASN A 208 -16.75 3.90 -14.06
CA ASN A 208 -15.97 5.11 -13.82
C ASN A 208 -16.76 6.11 -12.98
N LEU A 209 -18.01 6.37 -13.38
CA LEU A 209 -18.91 7.26 -12.63
C LEU A 209 -19.19 6.72 -11.23
N ARG A 210 -19.49 5.42 -11.11
CA ARG A 210 -19.69 4.77 -9.81
C ARG A 210 -18.50 4.96 -8.89
N LYS A 211 -17.29 4.74 -9.41
CA LYS A 211 -16.07 4.90 -8.63
C LYS A 211 -15.89 6.34 -8.17
N ALA A 212 -15.98 7.29 -9.10
CA ALA A 212 -15.78 8.70 -8.80
C ALA A 212 -16.81 9.23 -7.79
N GLU A 213 -18.08 8.86 -7.93
CA GLU A 213 -19.13 9.27 -6.99
C GLU A 213 -18.91 8.66 -5.59
N SER A 214 -18.52 7.38 -5.52
CA SER A 214 -18.19 6.73 -4.24
C SER A 214 -16.97 7.38 -3.57
N LEU A 215 -15.94 7.73 -4.35
CA LEU A 215 -14.73 8.40 -3.86
C LEU A 215 -15.07 9.80 -3.36
N LYS A 216 -15.82 10.59 -4.15
CA LYS A 216 -16.29 11.92 -3.75
C LYS A 216 -17.09 11.85 -2.44
N TYR A 217 -18.00 10.89 -2.31
CA TYR A 217 -18.75 10.67 -1.07
C TYR A 217 -17.82 10.39 0.12
N ILE A 218 -16.82 9.50 -0.04
CA ILE A 218 -15.84 9.22 1.02
C ILE A 218 -15.08 10.50 1.41
N LEU A 219 -14.56 11.24 0.44
CA LEU A 219 -13.77 12.46 0.67
C LEU A 219 -14.60 13.60 1.29
N GLU A 220 -15.88 13.69 0.96
CA GLU A 220 -16.81 14.68 1.55
C GLU A 220 -17.21 14.35 3.00
N ASN A 221 -17.27 13.06 3.35
CA ASN A 221 -17.86 12.61 4.62
C ASN A 221 -16.83 12.05 5.62
N ARG A 222 -15.60 11.79 5.19
CA ARG A 222 -14.53 11.36 6.10
C ARG A 222 -14.17 12.46 7.10
N THR A 223 -13.73 12.05 8.28
CA THR A 223 -13.37 12.95 9.36
C THR A 223 -12.12 13.76 8.98
N PRO A 224 -12.18 15.11 8.97
CA PRO A 224 -11.04 15.95 8.66
C PRO A 224 -10.14 16.07 9.90
N VAL A 225 -9.19 15.14 10.08
CA VAL A 225 -8.28 15.17 11.23
C VAL A 225 -7.00 15.95 10.89
N ILE A 226 -6.58 16.80 11.82
CA ILE A 226 -5.26 17.44 11.84
C ILE A 226 -4.53 16.90 13.07
N ARG A 227 -3.35 16.31 12.86
CA ARG A 227 -2.55 15.82 13.99
C ARG A 227 -2.12 17.01 14.87
N THR A 228 -2.17 16.82 16.19
CA THR A 228 -1.71 17.82 17.15
C THR A 228 -0.29 18.27 16.82
N ASN A 229 -0.05 19.58 16.79
CA ASN A 229 1.23 20.21 16.43
C ASN A 229 1.71 19.93 14.99
N ASP A 230 0.88 19.46 14.06
CA ASP A 230 1.32 19.23 12.68
C ASP A 230 1.28 20.51 11.82
N LEU A 231 2.24 20.71 10.92
CA LEU A 231 2.27 21.81 9.94
C LEU A 231 1.51 21.49 8.66
N LEU A 232 1.12 20.23 8.49
CA LEU A 232 0.34 19.74 7.37
C LEU A 232 -1.02 19.22 7.87
N ALA A 233 -2.04 19.40 7.04
CA ALA A 233 -3.39 18.96 7.30
C ALA A 233 -3.69 17.62 6.63
N GLY A 234 -4.50 16.81 7.31
CA GLY A 234 -4.96 15.52 6.83
C GLY A 234 -4.17 14.35 7.40
N THR A 235 -4.86 13.22 7.51
CA THR A 235 -4.33 11.94 7.98
C THR A 235 -4.95 10.82 7.15
N TYR A 236 -4.39 9.62 7.18
CA TYR A 236 -5.00 8.46 6.51
C TYR A 236 -6.30 8.01 7.20
N THR A 237 -6.36 8.08 8.53
CA THR A 237 -7.56 7.73 9.30
C THR A 237 -7.78 8.66 10.49
N THR A 238 -8.80 8.38 11.29
CA THR A 238 -9.07 9.05 12.56
C THR A 238 -7.98 8.85 13.63
N SER A 239 -7.05 7.90 13.44
CA SER A 239 -5.86 7.72 14.28
C SER A 239 -4.62 8.32 13.60
N PRO A 240 -4.07 9.43 14.11
CA PRO A 240 -3.06 10.22 13.38
C PRO A 240 -1.61 9.68 13.49
N VAL A 241 -1.34 8.66 14.31
CA VAL A 241 0.05 8.27 14.66
C VAL A 241 0.47 6.92 14.07
N SER A 242 -0.41 5.92 14.09
CA SER A 242 -0.26 4.69 13.31
C SER A 242 -1.61 4.02 13.13
N THR A 243 -1.93 3.65 11.90
CA THR A 243 -3.24 3.17 11.53
C THR A 243 -3.23 2.28 10.31
N CYS A 244 -4.21 1.38 10.25
CA CYS A 244 -4.49 0.56 9.08
C CYS A 244 -5.79 1.04 8.42
N VAL A 245 -5.73 1.31 7.12
CA VAL A 245 -6.92 1.47 6.28
C VAL A 245 -7.29 0.08 5.76
N GLY A 246 -8.55 -0.32 5.98
CA GLY A 246 -9.09 -1.56 5.44
C GLY A 246 -9.99 -1.30 4.24
N HIS A 247 -9.49 -1.58 3.03
CA HIS A 247 -10.28 -1.54 1.80
C HIS A 247 -11.04 -2.87 1.64
N PRO A 248 -12.38 -2.90 1.83
CA PRO A 248 -13.10 -4.16 1.88
C PRO A 248 -13.31 -4.81 0.51
N PHE A 249 -13.14 -4.07 -0.59
CA PHE A 249 -13.20 -4.62 -1.95
C PHE A 249 -11.93 -5.40 -2.34
N SER A 250 -10.87 -5.34 -1.54
CA SER A 250 -9.58 -5.98 -1.77
C SER A 250 -9.22 -6.88 -0.57
N ILE A 251 -8.00 -6.78 -0.05
CA ILE A 251 -7.48 -7.65 1.00
C ILE A 251 -8.14 -7.40 2.38
N GLY A 252 -8.78 -6.26 2.61
CA GLY A 252 -9.35 -5.92 3.93
C GLY A 252 -10.38 -6.93 4.44
N CYS A 253 -11.14 -7.58 3.53
CA CYS A 253 -12.10 -8.61 3.90
C CYS A 253 -11.46 -9.95 4.33
N TYR A 254 -10.20 -10.22 3.97
CA TYR A 254 -9.51 -11.46 4.36
C TYR A 254 -9.33 -11.54 5.87
N SER A 255 -9.20 -10.38 6.52
CA SER A 255 -8.98 -10.25 7.95
C SER A 255 -10.25 -10.47 8.79
N TRP A 256 -11.36 -10.90 8.19
CA TRP A 256 -12.62 -11.13 8.92
C TRP A 256 -12.44 -12.13 10.08
N GLY A 257 -11.78 -13.25 9.84
CA GLY A 257 -11.53 -14.28 10.85
C GLY A 257 -10.72 -13.78 12.04
N GLU A 258 -9.95 -12.70 11.83
CA GLU A 258 -8.90 -12.25 12.74
C GLU A 258 -9.29 -11.01 13.55
N LEU A 259 -10.49 -10.46 13.33
CA LEU A 259 -10.98 -9.24 14.00
C LEU A 259 -10.87 -9.29 15.53
N ARG A 260 -10.89 -10.49 16.13
CA ARG A 260 -10.78 -10.71 17.59
C ARG A 260 -9.40 -11.22 18.03
N SER A 261 -8.51 -11.55 17.10
CA SER A 261 -7.16 -12.05 17.36
C SER A 261 -6.05 -11.07 16.97
N PHE A 262 -6.33 -9.96 16.27
CA PHE A 262 -5.30 -8.99 15.85
C PHE A 262 -4.27 -8.61 16.91
N SER A 263 -4.69 -8.33 18.15
CA SER A 263 -3.77 -7.93 19.23
C SER A 263 -2.91 -9.08 19.77
N LYS A 264 -3.23 -10.31 19.36
CA LYS A 264 -2.59 -11.55 19.78
C LYS A 264 -1.66 -12.12 18.72
N ARG A 265 -1.68 -11.60 17.48
CA ARG A 265 -0.80 -12.03 16.40
C ARG A 265 0.66 -12.08 16.82
N GLU A 266 1.37 -13.01 16.20
CA GLU A 266 2.81 -13.20 16.37
C GLU A 266 3.60 -12.09 15.66
N LEU A 267 3.19 -11.76 14.43
CA LEU A 267 3.76 -10.73 13.59
C LEU A 267 2.75 -9.60 13.41
N MET A 268 3.22 -8.35 13.43
CA MET A 268 2.42 -7.14 13.18
C MET A 268 1.01 -7.16 13.82
N PRO A 269 0.92 -7.25 15.16
CA PRO A 269 -0.37 -7.14 15.84
C PRO A 269 -1.02 -5.78 15.58
N TYR A 270 -2.35 -5.71 15.66
CA TYR A 270 -3.10 -4.45 15.53
C TYR A 270 -3.97 -4.17 16.75
N GLU A 271 -4.22 -2.89 17.02
CA GLU A 271 -5.29 -2.44 17.90
C GLU A 271 -6.60 -2.29 17.12
N ILE A 272 -7.71 -2.73 17.70
CA ILE A 272 -9.03 -2.55 17.13
C ILE A 272 -10.06 -2.37 18.27
N SER A 273 -10.99 -1.44 18.09
CA SER A 273 -12.09 -1.22 19.05
C SER A 273 -13.25 -2.20 18.81
N GLU A 274 -14.01 -2.53 19.86
CA GLU A 274 -15.24 -3.34 19.71
C GLU A 274 -16.26 -2.68 18.77
N GLU A 275 -16.31 -1.35 18.73
CA GLU A 275 -17.11 -0.61 17.74
C GLU A 275 -16.66 -0.92 16.31
N SER A 276 -15.35 -0.88 16.05
CA SER A 276 -14.79 -1.20 14.73
C SER A 276 -15.06 -2.65 14.35
N ILE A 277 -14.88 -3.60 15.28
CA ILE A 277 -15.23 -5.02 15.08
C ILE A 277 -16.70 -5.15 14.69
N HIS A 278 -17.60 -4.48 15.42
CA HIS A 278 -19.03 -4.55 15.17
C HIS A 278 -19.41 -4.02 13.79
N ILE A 279 -18.88 -2.85 13.42
CA ILE A 279 -19.15 -2.22 12.12
C ILE A 279 -18.60 -3.09 10.99
N LEU A 280 -17.35 -3.56 11.10
CA LEU A 280 -16.74 -4.40 10.08
C LEU A 280 -17.50 -5.72 9.91
N HIS A 281 -17.78 -6.44 11.01
CA HIS A 281 -18.46 -7.73 10.96
C HIS A 281 -19.93 -7.66 10.53
N ARG A 282 -20.71 -6.66 10.99
CA ARG A 282 -22.17 -6.64 10.78
C ARG A 282 -22.65 -5.77 9.63
N HIS A 283 -21.80 -4.87 9.14
CA HIS A 283 -22.17 -3.88 8.14
C HIS A 283 -21.26 -3.92 6.92
N VAL A 284 -19.94 -3.91 7.10
CA VAL A 284 -18.99 -3.81 5.96
C VAL A 284 -18.76 -5.17 5.30
N PHE A 285 -18.13 -6.11 5.98
CA PHE A 285 -17.71 -7.38 5.38
C PHE A 285 -18.83 -8.22 4.78
N PRO A 286 -20.06 -8.29 5.34
CA PRO A 286 -21.17 -9.01 4.70
C PRO A 286 -21.51 -8.48 3.30
N TYR A 287 -21.40 -7.17 3.08
CA TYR A 287 -21.67 -6.55 1.78
C TYR A 287 -20.60 -6.93 0.74
N TRP A 288 -19.34 -6.90 1.17
CA TRP A 288 -18.15 -7.05 0.32
C TRP A 288 -17.67 -8.48 0.15
N ALA A 289 -18.12 -9.42 0.98
CA ALA A 289 -17.77 -10.84 0.88
C ALA A 289 -18.03 -11.43 -0.51
N LYS A 290 -19.03 -10.89 -1.24
CA LYS A 290 -19.38 -11.28 -2.61
C LYS A 290 -19.04 -10.22 -3.68
N ARG A 291 -18.36 -9.13 -3.30
CA ARG A 291 -18.08 -7.96 -4.16
C ARG A 291 -16.62 -7.48 -4.06
N ASN A 292 -15.73 -8.34 -3.60
CA ASN A 292 -14.29 -8.08 -3.60
C ASN A 292 -13.65 -8.66 -4.89
N ILE A 293 -12.51 -8.10 -5.27
CA ILE A 293 -11.79 -8.44 -6.51
C ILE A 293 -11.58 -9.95 -6.66
N HIS A 294 -11.12 -10.61 -5.59
CA HIS A 294 -10.84 -12.04 -5.65
C HIS A 294 -12.11 -12.86 -5.90
N GLU A 295 -13.19 -12.60 -5.16
CA GLU A 295 -14.45 -13.33 -5.34
C GLU A 295 -15.12 -13.03 -6.70
N LEU A 296 -15.00 -11.80 -7.19
CA LEU A 296 -15.46 -11.43 -8.54
C LEU A 296 -14.67 -12.17 -9.62
N TRP A 297 -13.34 -12.29 -9.46
CA TRP A 297 -12.49 -13.08 -10.34
C TRP A 297 -12.85 -14.57 -10.31
N ARG A 298 -13.03 -15.15 -9.12
CA ARG A 298 -13.44 -16.54 -8.93
C ARG A 298 -14.79 -16.82 -9.57
N SER A 299 -15.80 -15.99 -9.29
CA SER A 299 -17.16 -16.17 -9.83
C SER A 299 -17.21 -16.02 -11.35
N ARG A 300 -16.54 -15.01 -11.92
CA ARG A 300 -16.48 -14.80 -13.38
C ARG A 300 -15.82 -15.95 -14.13
N THR A 301 -14.78 -16.54 -13.54
CA THR A 301 -14.02 -17.63 -14.17
C THR A 301 -14.51 -19.02 -13.77
N ASN A 302 -15.58 -19.10 -12.95
CA ASN A 302 -16.07 -20.33 -12.34
C ASN A 302 -14.97 -21.12 -11.60
N GLY A 303 -14.10 -20.40 -10.87
CA GLY A 303 -12.96 -20.97 -10.15
C GLY A 303 -11.90 -21.55 -11.08
N GLY A 304 -11.49 -20.80 -12.11
CA GLY A 304 -10.47 -21.23 -13.06
C GLY A 304 -9.13 -21.58 -12.39
N LEU A 305 -8.27 -22.30 -13.12
CA LEU A 305 -6.98 -22.79 -12.59
C LEU A 305 -6.11 -21.68 -11.96
N PRO A 306 -5.96 -20.48 -12.56
CA PRO A 306 -5.24 -19.37 -11.92
C PRO A 306 -5.74 -18.99 -10.52
N VAL A 307 -7.08 -18.99 -10.32
CA VAL A 307 -7.69 -18.72 -9.00
C VAL A 307 -7.33 -19.82 -8.01
N GLN A 308 -7.45 -21.08 -8.43
CA GLN A 308 -7.10 -22.23 -7.58
C GLN A 308 -5.61 -22.24 -7.20
N ILE A 309 -4.73 -21.75 -8.07
CA ILE A 309 -3.31 -21.55 -7.76
C ILE A 309 -3.14 -20.42 -6.73
N HIS A 310 -3.79 -19.27 -6.94
CA HIS A 310 -3.74 -18.13 -6.03
C HIS A 310 -4.21 -18.50 -4.61
N ASP A 311 -5.30 -19.26 -4.50
CA ASP A 311 -5.88 -19.75 -3.25
C ASP A 311 -4.92 -20.60 -2.40
N ARG A 312 -3.78 -21.04 -2.97
CA ARG A 312 -2.73 -21.76 -2.24
C ARG A 312 -1.65 -20.86 -1.64
N PHE A 313 -1.57 -19.59 -2.05
CA PHE A 313 -0.59 -18.59 -1.56
C PHE A 313 0.89 -19.00 -1.66
N PHE A 314 1.26 -19.95 -2.54
CA PHE A 314 2.59 -20.56 -2.54
C PHE A 314 3.37 -20.44 -3.85
N SER A 315 2.82 -20.93 -4.96
CA SER A 315 3.56 -21.02 -6.24
C SER A 315 3.49 -19.74 -7.07
N VAL A 316 2.30 -19.15 -7.17
CA VAL A 316 2.06 -17.87 -7.85
C VAL A 316 1.10 -17.05 -6.99
N TYR A 317 1.50 -15.82 -6.69
CA TYR A 317 0.66 -14.85 -6.02
C TYR A 317 0.31 -13.70 -6.97
N TYR A 318 -0.97 -13.37 -7.04
CA TYR A 318 -1.48 -12.34 -7.95
C TYR A 318 -1.73 -11.08 -7.13
N TRP A 319 -0.78 -10.15 -7.16
CA TRP A 319 -0.85 -8.92 -6.37
C TRP A 319 -2.05 -8.04 -6.74
N LYS A 320 -2.56 -8.20 -7.97
CA LYS A 320 -3.83 -7.59 -8.38
C LYS A 320 -5.00 -7.95 -7.48
N THR A 321 -5.00 -9.01 -6.66
CA THR A 321 -6.10 -9.18 -5.69
C THR A 321 -6.07 -8.15 -4.54
N ILE A 322 -4.94 -7.44 -4.37
CA ILE A 322 -4.73 -6.34 -3.42
C ILE A 322 -4.88 -4.98 -4.12
N SER A 323 -4.05 -4.74 -5.15
CA SER A 323 -3.91 -3.45 -5.83
C SER A 323 -3.50 -3.64 -7.29
N MET A 324 -3.86 -2.71 -8.18
CA MET A 324 -3.41 -2.69 -9.59
C MET A 324 -1.93 -2.34 -9.78
N SER A 325 -1.16 -2.33 -8.68
CA SER A 325 0.25 -1.97 -8.58
C SER A 325 0.49 -0.47 -8.78
N GLU A 326 1.75 -0.09 -8.61
CA GLU A 326 2.22 1.24 -8.28
C GLU A 326 2.30 2.12 -9.52
N VAL A 327 1.65 3.28 -9.48
CA VAL A 327 1.76 4.30 -10.53
C VAL A 327 2.31 5.57 -9.90
N PRO A 328 3.44 6.10 -10.40
CA PRO A 328 3.98 7.36 -9.94
C PRO A 328 3.09 8.48 -10.49
N PRO A 329 2.32 9.20 -9.66
CA PRO A 329 1.37 10.18 -10.16
C PRO A 329 2.10 11.40 -10.73
N GLY A 330 1.46 12.10 -11.68
CA GLY A 330 1.97 13.33 -12.28
C GLY A 330 1.86 14.54 -11.36
N HIS A 331 2.52 14.53 -10.19
CA HIS A 331 2.43 15.60 -9.17
C HIS A 331 2.78 16.98 -9.71
N GLU A 332 3.68 17.05 -10.69
CA GLU A 332 4.00 18.32 -11.33
C GLU A 332 2.79 19.00 -11.96
N ALA A 333 1.90 18.23 -12.60
CA ALA A 333 0.68 18.78 -13.18
C ALA A 333 -0.24 19.33 -12.08
N LEU A 334 -0.38 18.59 -10.98
CA LEU A 334 -1.18 19.01 -9.83
C LEU A 334 -0.67 20.33 -9.23
N ILE A 335 0.61 20.44 -8.89
CA ILE A 335 1.13 21.64 -8.21
C ILE A 335 1.21 22.87 -9.13
N LYS A 336 1.39 22.67 -10.44
CA LYS A 336 1.46 23.75 -11.45
C LYS A 336 0.07 24.26 -11.88
N LEU A 337 -0.94 23.39 -11.90
CA LEU A 337 -2.26 23.73 -12.44
C LEU A 337 -3.35 23.82 -11.36
N GLY A 338 -3.18 23.12 -10.24
CA GLY A 338 -4.26 22.81 -9.31
C GLY A 338 -5.30 21.86 -9.93
N THR A 339 -6.19 21.33 -9.10
CA THR A 339 -7.34 20.53 -9.57
C THR A 339 -8.25 21.37 -10.48
N GLY A 340 -8.37 22.69 -10.25
CA GLY A 340 -9.14 23.57 -11.11
C GLY A 340 -8.56 23.69 -12.52
N GLY A 341 -7.23 23.67 -12.65
CA GLY A 341 -6.58 23.63 -13.96
C GLY A 341 -6.71 22.27 -14.66
N LEU A 342 -6.67 21.17 -13.90
CA LEU A 342 -6.94 19.83 -14.44
C LEU A 342 -8.40 19.68 -14.89
N ILE A 343 -9.37 20.15 -14.11
CA ILE A 343 -10.80 20.17 -14.47
C ILE A 343 -11.00 20.94 -15.77
N ARG A 344 -10.43 22.14 -15.91
CA ARG A 344 -10.53 22.91 -17.15
C ARG A 344 -9.99 22.17 -18.37
N LYS A 345 -8.84 21.48 -18.25
CA LYS A 345 -8.30 20.65 -19.33
C LYS A 345 -9.27 19.54 -19.74
N ILE A 346 -9.93 18.90 -18.78
CA ILE A 346 -10.89 17.82 -19.03
C ILE A 346 -12.17 18.37 -19.68
N GLU A 347 -12.66 19.54 -19.23
CA GLU A 347 -13.81 20.23 -19.82
C GLU A 347 -13.52 20.67 -21.26
N GLU A 348 -12.33 21.19 -21.53
CA GLU A 348 -11.86 21.54 -22.87
C GLU A 348 -11.82 20.30 -23.78
N GLU A 349 -11.38 19.15 -23.29
CA GLU A 349 -11.39 17.90 -24.06
C GLU A 349 -12.81 17.42 -24.38
N LEU A 350 -13.70 17.44 -23.38
CA LEU A 350 -15.12 17.12 -23.56
C LEU A 350 -15.80 18.03 -24.60
N ALA A 351 -15.40 19.31 -24.65
CA ALA A 351 -15.92 20.25 -25.63
C ALA A 351 -15.30 20.10 -27.03
N ARG A 352 -14.03 19.67 -27.10
CA ARG A 352 -13.27 19.50 -28.34
C ARG A 352 -13.72 18.28 -29.14
N ASP A 353 -13.97 17.16 -28.47
CA ASP A 353 -14.34 15.91 -29.13
C ASP A 353 -15.86 15.76 -29.29
N ALA A 354 -16.40 16.36 -30.36
CA ALA A 354 -17.82 16.27 -30.69
C ALA A 354 -18.31 14.84 -31.01
N HIS A 355 -17.39 13.89 -31.23
CA HIS A 355 -17.67 12.50 -31.56
C HIS A 355 -17.38 11.53 -30.40
N ALA A 356 -16.98 12.03 -29.22
CA ALA A 356 -16.74 11.20 -28.05
C ALA A 356 -17.94 10.29 -27.75
N ASP A 357 -17.68 8.99 -27.59
CA ASP A 357 -18.67 8.02 -27.15
C ASP A 357 -19.01 8.19 -25.66
N ASP A 358 -19.95 7.38 -25.17
CA ASP A 358 -20.38 7.46 -23.78
C ASP A 358 -19.28 6.99 -22.81
N GLU A 359 -18.40 6.08 -23.21
CA GLU A 359 -17.28 5.60 -22.39
C GLU A 359 -16.31 6.75 -22.12
N LYS A 360 -15.78 7.40 -23.16
CA LYS A 360 -14.89 8.57 -23.02
C LYS A 360 -15.56 9.68 -22.21
N LYS A 361 -16.83 9.99 -22.49
CA LYS A 361 -17.58 11.02 -21.74
C LYS A 361 -17.70 10.66 -20.26
N ASN A 362 -17.96 9.41 -19.93
CA ASN A 362 -18.11 8.96 -18.54
C ASN A 362 -16.77 8.95 -17.82
N THR A 363 -15.68 8.52 -18.46
CA THR A 363 -14.32 8.60 -17.90
C THR A 363 -13.95 10.04 -17.56
N LEU A 364 -14.11 10.97 -18.50
CA LEU A 364 -13.77 12.38 -18.29
C LEU A 364 -14.63 13.03 -17.20
N LYS A 365 -15.93 12.74 -17.16
CA LYS A 365 -16.81 13.18 -16.06
C LYS A 365 -16.38 12.60 -14.72
N ALA A 366 -16.00 11.33 -14.68
CA ALA A 366 -15.51 10.67 -13.48
C ALA A 366 -14.23 11.34 -12.95
N MET A 367 -13.29 11.70 -13.82
CA MET A 367 -12.10 12.47 -13.44
C MET A 367 -12.47 13.81 -12.77
N ILE A 368 -13.41 14.56 -13.35
CA ILE A 368 -13.91 15.82 -12.77
C ILE A 368 -14.50 15.59 -11.37
N ILE A 369 -15.41 14.61 -11.24
CA ILE A 369 -16.07 14.29 -9.96
C ILE A 369 -15.03 13.91 -8.89
N SER A 370 -14.02 13.13 -9.25
CA SER A 370 -12.93 12.78 -8.33
C SER A 370 -12.14 14.00 -7.86
N LEU A 371 -11.75 14.88 -8.78
CA LEU A 371 -11.03 16.13 -8.47
C LEU A 371 -11.86 17.07 -7.58
N GLU A 372 -13.17 17.16 -7.82
CA GLU A 372 -14.10 17.89 -6.95
C GLU A 372 -14.16 17.31 -5.53
N GLY A 373 -14.09 15.98 -5.41
CA GLY A 373 -13.97 15.29 -4.12
C GLY A 373 -12.72 15.71 -3.34
N VAL A 374 -11.57 15.82 -4.01
CA VAL A 374 -10.33 16.33 -3.41
C VAL A 374 -10.54 17.77 -2.89
N ASN A 375 -11.17 18.63 -3.71
CA ASN A 375 -11.48 20.01 -3.31
C ASN A 375 -12.42 20.06 -2.09
N ALA A 376 -13.39 19.15 -2.01
CA ALA A 376 -14.29 19.08 -0.87
C ALA A 376 -13.57 18.68 0.41
N TYR A 377 -12.67 17.69 0.35
CA TYR A 377 -11.87 17.29 1.50
C TYR A 377 -10.93 18.41 1.97
N ALA A 378 -10.30 19.15 1.04
CA ALA A 378 -9.50 20.32 1.36
C ALA A 378 -10.29 21.38 2.15
N ARG A 379 -11.51 21.69 1.71
CA ARG A 379 -12.41 22.62 2.41
C ARG A 379 -12.82 22.12 3.79
N ASN A 380 -13.00 20.81 3.96
CA ASN A 380 -13.28 20.21 5.27
C ASN A 380 -12.11 20.36 6.23
N LEU A 381 -10.87 20.12 5.77
CA LEU A 381 -9.66 20.36 6.55
C LEU A 381 -9.46 21.86 6.84
N ALA A 382 -9.75 22.75 5.89
CA ALA A 382 -9.68 24.19 6.10
C ALA A 382 -10.63 24.63 7.24
N ARG A 383 -11.83 24.06 7.29
CA ARG A 383 -12.79 24.31 8.36
C ARG A 383 -12.27 23.79 9.70
N GLN A 384 -11.73 22.57 9.74
CA GLN A 384 -11.13 22.00 10.94
C GLN A 384 -9.99 22.89 11.49
N ALA A 385 -9.07 23.32 10.62
CA ALA A 385 -7.97 24.19 11.01
C ALA A 385 -8.45 25.51 11.63
N LEU A 386 -9.54 26.09 11.10
CA LEU A 386 -10.16 27.29 11.65
C LEU A 386 -10.84 27.05 13.01
N GLU A 387 -11.51 25.92 13.21
CA GLU A 387 -12.11 25.59 14.51
C GLU A 387 -11.05 25.34 15.57
N GLU A 388 -9.98 24.62 15.23
CA GLU A 388 -8.84 24.42 16.13
C GLU A 388 -8.13 25.74 16.44
N SER A 389 -7.99 26.66 15.48
CA SER A 389 -7.32 27.95 15.73
C SER A 389 -8.07 28.84 16.71
N LYS A 390 -9.40 28.77 16.75
CA LYS A 390 -10.24 29.51 17.71
C LYS A 390 -10.02 29.06 19.16
N THR A 391 -9.68 27.80 19.36
CA THR A 391 -9.52 27.17 20.70
C THR A 391 -8.04 27.03 21.11
N ALA A 392 -7.11 27.28 20.19
CA ALA A 392 -5.67 27.24 20.44
C ALA A 392 -5.23 28.31 21.46
N THR A 393 -4.61 27.87 22.56
CA THR A 393 -4.08 28.75 23.60
C THR A 393 -2.67 29.26 23.29
N ASN A 394 -1.87 28.49 22.53
CA ASN A 394 -0.54 28.89 22.10
C ASN A 394 -0.63 29.82 20.87
N PRO A 395 -0.12 31.07 20.94
CA PRO A 395 -0.17 32.01 19.81
C PRO A 395 0.54 31.52 18.54
N GLN A 396 1.64 30.79 18.67
CA GLN A 396 2.36 30.21 17.53
C GLN A 396 1.48 29.16 16.85
N ARG A 397 0.91 28.23 17.63
CA ARG A 397 0.03 27.20 17.08
C ARG A 397 -1.20 27.78 16.40
N LYS A 398 -1.77 28.85 16.98
CA LYS A 398 -2.88 29.58 16.36
C LYS A 398 -2.50 30.13 14.98
N ALA A 399 -1.34 30.79 14.87
CA ALA A 399 -0.86 31.34 13.59
C ALA A 399 -0.55 30.25 12.55
N GLU A 400 -0.03 29.09 12.98
CA GLU A 400 0.15 27.91 12.13
C GLU A 400 -1.18 27.42 11.55
N LEU A 401 -2.19 27.24 12.40
CA LEU A 401 -3.53 26.79 12.00
C LEU A 401 -4.26 27.80 11.10
N GLU A 402 -4.13 29.11 11.36
CA GLU A 402 -4.67 30.16 10.48
C GLU A 402 -3.96 30.19 9.12
N THR A 403 -2.66 29.87 9.08
CA THR A 403 -1.92 29.72 7.82
C THR A 403 -2.37 28.49 7.05
N MET A 404 -2.50 27.35 7.73
CA MET A 404 -3.04 26.11 7.17
C MET A 404 -4.46 26.32 6.60
N HIS A 405 -5.34 26.99 7.33
CA HIS A 405 -6.68 27.36 6.87
C HIS A 405 -6.63 28.16 5.56
N ARG A 406 -5.82 29.22 5.49
CA ARG A 406 -5.70 30.05 4.28
C ARG A 406 -5.14 29.26 3.10
N MET A 407 -4.15 28.40 3.32
CA MET A 407 -3.59 27.55 2.28
C MET A 407 -4.66 26.61 1.72
N LEU A 408 -5.39 25.89 2.58
CA LEU A 408 -6.40 24.90 2.16
C LEU A 408 -7.65 25.51 1.52
N LEU A 409 -7.89 26.82 1.66
CA LEU A 409 -8.91 27.53 0.87
C LEU A 409 -8.44 27.84 -0.55
N LYS A 410 -7.13 27.82 -0.81
CA LYS A 410 -6.52 28.08 -2.11
C LYS A 410 -6.16 26.77 -2.83
N ILE A 411 -5.39 25.91 -2.18
CA ILE A 411 -4.98 24.60 -2.71
C ILE A 411 -5.95 23.52 -2.20
N PRO A 412 -6.25 22.49 -3.01
CA PRO A 412 -5.57 22.12 -4.25
C PRO A 412 -6.21 22.72 -5.51
N GLU A 413 -7.26 23.54 -5.38
CA GLU A 413 -8.00 24.11 -6.52
C GLU A 413 -7.14 25.04 -7.40
N SER A 414 -6.28 25.84 -6.77
CA SER A 414 -5.32 26.72 -7.42
C SER A 414 -3.90 26.14 -7.43
N PRO A 415 -3.01 26.61 -8.33
CA PRO A 415 -1.58 26.28 -8.29
C PRO A 415 -0.93 26.62 -6.94
N SER A 416 0.07 25.81 -6.56
CA SER A 416 0.94 26.12 -5.43
C SER A 416 1.89 27.27 -5.81
N GLU A 417 2.19 28.18 -4.88
CA GLU A 417 3.09 29.34 -5.09
C GLU A 417 4.28 29.37 -4.11
N THR A 418 4.21 28.59 -3.04
CA THR A 418 5.26 28.45 -2.01
C THR A 418 5.59 26.98 -1.79
N LEU A 419 6.74 26.69 -1.18
CA LEU A 419 7.11 25.31 -0.84
C LEU A 419 6.10 24.68 0.11
N HIS A 420 5.60 25.42 1.10
CA HIS A 420 4.61 24.89 2.06
C HIS A 420 3.30 24.49 1.36
N GLU A 421 2.82 25.31 0.41
CA GLU A 421 1.67 24.96 -0.43
C GLU A 421 1.95 23.77 -1.34
N ALA A 422 3.14 23.65 -1.92
CA ALA A 422 3.50 22.50 -2.75
C ALA A 422 3.46 21.19 -1.92
N VAL A 423 4.11 21.18 -0.74
CA VAL A 423 4.12 20.01 0.14
C VAL A 423 2.72 19.65 0.64
N GLN A 424 1.93 20.64 1.08
CA GLN A 424 0.55 20.40 1.52
C GLN A 424 -0.35 19.85 0.40
N ASN A 425 -0.18 20.33 -0.83
CA ASN A 425 -0.95 19.87 -1.99
C ASN A 425 -0.60 18.42 -2.36
N ILE A 426 0.70 18.09 -2.37
CA ILE A 426 1.19 16.72 -2.62
C ILE A 426 0.64 15.74 -1.58
N ILE A 427 0.81 16.02 -0.27
CA ILE A 427 0.32 15.09 0.77
C ILE A 427 -1.21 14.96 0.74
N LEU A 428 -1.94 16.06 0.47
CA LEU A 428 -3.39 16.01 0.35
C LEU A 428 -3.83 15.08 -0.79
N MET A 429 -3.16 15.15 -1.93
CA MET A 429 -3.44 14.26 -3.05
C MET A 429 -3.10 12.80 -2.73
N HIS A 430 -1.96 12.52 -2.07
CA HIS A 430 -1.62 11.18 -1.62
C HIS A 430 -2.71 10.58 -0.73
N LEU A 431 -3.19 11.35 0.25
CA LEU A 431 -4.28 10.94 1.13
C LEU A 431 -5.56 10.62 0.34
N CYS A 432 -5.86 11.36 -0.72
CA CYS A 432 -7.02 11.11 -1.58
C CYS A 432 -6.83 9.88 -2.49
N LEU A 433 -5.63 9.68 -3.04
CA LEU A 433 -5.27 8.49 -3.83
C LEU A 433 -5.38 7.21 -2.99
N GLY A 434 -4.95 7.25 -1.72
CA GLY A 434 -5.11 6.14 -0.78
C GLY A 434 -6.59 5.82 -0.45
N MET A 435 -7.53 6.72 -0.74
CA MET A 435 -8.97 6.44 -0.66
C MET A 435 -9.54 5.90 -1.99
N GLU A 436 -8.88 6.16 -3.12
CA GLU A 436 -9.26 5.63 -4.43
C GLU A 436 -8.90 4.14 -4.55
N SER A 437 -7.67 3.74 -4.26
CA SER A 437 -7.23 2.35 -4.36
C SER A 437 -6.71 1.82 -3.03
N THR A 438 -6.62 0.50 -2.89
CA THR A 438 -5.86 -0.13 -1.81
C THR A 438 -4.43 0.38 -1.90
N ASP A 439 -3.98 1.01 -0.82
CA ASP A 439 -2.81 1.85 -0.80
C ASP A 439 -1.51 1.04 -0.84
N ASP A 440 -1.08 0.71 -2.05
CA ASP A 440 0.27 0.22 -2.36
C ASP A 440 1.24 1.39 -2.61
N GLY A 441 0.99 2.53 -1.95
CA GLY A 441 1.77 3.76 -2.02
C GLY A 441 1.60 4.53 -3.34
N PRO A 442 0.89 5.66 -3.39
CA PRO A 442 1.22 6.66 -4.40
C PRO A 442 2.65 7.15 -4.17
N MET A 443 3.46 7.19 -5.23
CA MET A 443 4.86 7.60 -5.14
C MET A 443 4.98 9.12 -5.11
N TYR A 444 5.89 9.67 -4.30
CA TYR A 444 6.20 11.11 -4.34
C TYR A 444 7.04 11.49 -5.57
N GLY A 445 7.64 10.50 -6.23
CA GLY A 445 8.50 10.70 -7.39
C GLY A 445 9.80 11.42 -7.05
N ARG A 446 10.30 12.26 -7.96
CA ARG A 446 11.52 13.06 -7.76
C ARG A 446 11.25 14.30 -6.91
N LEU A 447 10.96 14.09 -5.63
CA LEU A 447 10.49 15.16 -4.75
C LEU A 447 11.51 16.31 -4.63
N ASP A 448 12.81 16.02 -4.76
CA ASP A 448 13.85 17.05 -4.81
C ASP A 448 13.70 17.97 -6.04
N GLN A 449 13.45 17.41 -7.23
CA GLN A 449 13.22 18.18 -8.45
C GLN A 449 11.89 18.93 -8.43
N ILE A 450 10.84 18.28 -7.91
CA ILE A 450 9.49 18.85 -7.80
C ILE A 450 9.48 20.08 -6.89
N LEU A 451 10.19 20.03 -5.75
CA LEU A 451 10.18 21.10 -4.75
C LEU A 451 11.26 22.17 -4.98
N GLN A 452 12.34 21.88 -5.70
CA GLN A 452 13.44 22.83 -5.91
C GLN A 452 12.99 24.20 -6.44
N PRO A 453 12.12 24.31 -7.47
CA PRO A 453 11.67 25.62 -7.96
C PRO A 453 10.97 26.48 -6.90
N TYR A 454 10.20 25.84 -6.00
CA TYR A 454 9.51 26.51 -4.91
C TYR A 454 10.47 26.93 -3.81
N PHE A 455 11.43 26.07 -3.47
CA PHE A 455 12.52 26.40 -2.54
C PHE A 455 13.32 27.61 -3.03
N GLU A 456 13.74 27.62 -4.30
CA GLU A 456 14.50 28.74 -4.87
C GLU A 456 13.68 30.04 -4.87
N SER A 457 12.41 29.97 -5.30
CA SER A 457 11.49 31.11 -5.32
C SER A 457 11.35 31.74 -3.93
N ASP A 458 11.15 30.92 -2.91
CA ASP A 458 11.03 31.40 -1.53
C ASP A 458 12.37 31.95 -1.00
N MET A 459 13.49 31.28 -1.28
CA MET A 459 14.83 31.71 -0.89
C MET A 459 15.23 33.06 -1.50
N HIS A 460 14.82 33.33 -2.75
CA HIS A 460 15.04 34.62 -3.41
C HIS A 460 14.36 35.79 -2.69
N LYS A 461 13.21 35.55 -2.04
CA LYS A 461 12.47 36.58 -1.27
C LYS A 461 13.19 36.92 0.05
N LEU A 462 14.13 36.09 0.50
CA LEU A 462 14.84 36.24 1.76
C LEU A 462 16.18 36.97 1.56
N THR A 463 16.30 38.13 2.21
CA THR A 463 17.41 39.07 2.00
C THR A 463 18.58 38.93 2.97
N THR A 464 18.41 38.21 4.09
CA THR A 464 19.47 38.05 5.10
C THR A 464 19.81 36.57 5.32
N PRO A 465 21.08 36.24 5.65
CA PRO A 465 21.49 34.87 5.96
C PRO A 465 20.67 34.23 7.08
N GLN A 466 20.34 34.99 8.13
CA GLN A 466 19.57 34.50 9.27
C GLN A 466 18.14 34.11 8.88
N LYS A 467 17.51 34.87 7.99
CA LYS A 467 16.17 34.53 7.46
C LYS A 467 16.22 33.26 6.62
N ARG A 468 17.26 33.10 5.81
CA ARG A 468 17.48 31.89 4.99
C ARG A 468 17.70 30.66 5.85
N GLU A 469 18.53 30.76 6.89
CA GLU A 469 18.75 29.67 7.85
C GLU A 469 17.45 29.28 8.56
N ALA A 470 16.68 30.27 9.05
CA ALA A 470 15.38 30.01 9.69
C ALA A 470 14.38 29.36 8.72
N TYR A 471 14.38 29.77 7.45
CA TYR A 471 13.53 29.15 6.43
C TYR A 471 13.96 27.70 6.12
N ILE A 472 15.26 27.40 6.01
CA ILE A 472 15.74 26.02 5.84
C ILE A 472 15.27 25.14 7.00
N LYS A 473 15.36 25.63 8.25
CA LYS A 473 14.80 24.92 9.42
C LYS A 473 13.29 24.71 9.28
N GLN A 474 12.54 25.72 8.84
CA GLN A 474 11.10 25.59 8.60
C GLN A 474 10.78 24.53 7.52
N VAL A 475 11.55 24.49 6.43
CA VAL A 475 11.39 23.48 5.36
C VAL A 475 11.63 22.07 5.90
N ILE A 476 12.67 21.87 6.72
CA ILE A 476 12.93 20.57 7.37
C ILE A 476 11.76 20.16 8.28
N ASP A 477 11.20 21.10 9.04
CA ASP A 477 10.03 20.86 9.90
C ASP A 477 8.80 20.42 9.08
N ILE A 478 8.53 21.12 7.96
CA ILE A 478 7.42 20.79 7.04
C ILE A 478 7.60 19.42 6.39
N LEU A 479 8.80 19.11 5.89
CA LEU A 479 9.09 17.81 5.30
C LEU A 479 9.06 16.70 6.33
N GLY A 480 9.49 16.97 7.57
CA GLY A 480 9.38 16.01 8.65
C GLY A 480 7.92 15.69 8.99
N CYS A 481 7.02 16.68 8.96
CA CYS A 481 5.57 16.45 9.02
C CYS A 481 5.08 15.51 7.91
N LEU A 482 5.51 15.71 6.66
CA LEU A 482 5.17 14.83 5.53
C LEU A 482 5.61 13.38 5.83
N TYR A 483 6.85 13.20 6.30
CA TYR A 483 7.40 11.87 6.64
C TYR A 483 6.57 11.18 7.73
N PHE A 484 6.08 11.94 8.72
CA PHE A 484 5.27 11.37 9.80
C PHE A 484 3.83 11.05 9.40
N ILE A 485 3.21 11.82 8.50
CA ILE A 485 1.90 11.47 7.93
C ILE A 485 2.05 10.19 7.13
N GLU A 486 3.06 10.10 6.27
CA GLU A 486 3.33 8.92 5.45
C GLU A 486 3.68 7.68 6.30
N SER A 487 4.52 7.84 7.33
CA SER A 487 4.81 6.78 8.29
C SER A 487 3.63 6.34 9.14
N SER A 488 2.56 7.15 9.24
CA SER A 488 1.40 6.81 10.06
C SER A 488 0.53 5.72 9.44
N HIS A 489 0.70 5.41 8.16
CA HIS A 489 -0.14 4.44 7.45
C HIS A 489 0.48 3.04 7.41
N GLN A 490 -0.39 2.03 7.44
CA GLN A 490 -0.12 0.62 7.17
C GLN A 490 -1.28 0.01 6.38
N ILE A 491 -0.99 -0.98 5.54
CA ILE A 491 -2.03 -1.76 4.86
C ILE A 491 -2.64 -2.75 5.87
N LEU A 492 -3.97 -2.82 5.95
CA LEU A 492 -4.63 -3.88 6.73
C LEU A 492 -4.46 -5.23 6.02
N ALA A 493 -3.46 -6.01 6.42
CA ALA A 493 -3.22 -7.35 5.90
C ALA A 493 -3.74 -8.46 6.85
N PRO A 494 -4.28 -9.59 6.33
CA PRO A 494 -4.47 -10.82 7.09
C PRO A 494 -3.12 -11.37 7.55
N ASP A 495 -3.10 -12.23 8.57
CA ASP A 495 -1.84 -12.69 9.17
C ASP A 495 -0.94 -13.42 8.17
N ILE A 496 -1.53 -14.13 7.19
CA ILE A 496 -0.79 -14.75 6.08
C ILE A 496 0.12 -13.75 5.34
N GLY A 497 -0.36 -12.53 5.14
CA GLY A 497 0.39 -11.47 4.48
C GLY A 497 1.59 -11.01 5.30
N ASN A 498 1.53 -11.11 6.63
CA ASN A 498 2.66 -10.78 7.50
C ASN A 498 3.79 -11.82 7.42
N TRP A 499 3.48 -13.07 7.07
CA TRP A 499 4.50 -14.10 6.87
C TRP A 499 5.21 -13.96 5.51
N GLN A 500 4.52 -13.40 4.51
CA GLN A 500 5.07 -13.17 3.18
C GLN A 500 5.80 -11.82 3.10
N ASN A 501 5.18 -10.76 3.64
CA ASN A 501 5.56 -9.36 3.44
C ASN A 501 5.64 -8.56 4.76
N GLY A 502 5.79 -9.24 5.90
CA GLY A 502 5.79 -8.60 7.22
C GLY A 502 6.92 -7.60 7.40
N GLY A 503 6.57 -6.43 7.95
CA GLY A 503 7.50 -5.34 8.23
C GLY A 503 7.70 -4.35 7.07
N SER A 504 7.14 -4.63 5.89
CA SER A 504 7.08 -3.68 4.78
C SER A 504 6.09 -2.56 5.11
N SER A 505 6.53 -1.30 4.99
CA SER A 505 5.62 -0.14 5.06
C SER A 505 4.79 -0.04 3.78
N PRO A 506 3.69 0.72 3.77
CA PRO A 506 3.10 1.18 2.52
C PRO A 506 4.19 1.86 1.68
N ASN A 507 4.27 1.48 0.43
CA ASN A 507 5.43 1.63 -0.45
C ASN A 507 5.67 3.07 -0.97
N GLY A 508 5.33 4.11 -0.20
CA GLY A 508 5.50 5.50 -0.62
C GLY A 508 6.96 5.89 -0.83
N THR A 509 7.40 6.05 -2.09
CA THR A 509 8.81 6.34 -2.42
C THR A 509 9.10 7.82 -2.62
N ILE A 510 10.30 8.23 -2.22
CA ILE A 510 10.93 9.50 -2.62
C ILE A 510 12.20 9.18 -3.39
N THR A 511 12.31 9.67 -4.63
CA THR A 511 13.52 9.54 -5.45
C THR A 511 14.33 10.84 -5.42
N LEU A 512 15.65 10.74 -5.27
CA LEU A 512 16.58 11.87 -5.13
C LEU A 512 17.74 11.75 -6.12
N GLY A 513 18.32 12.89 -6.54
CA GLY A 513 19.55 12.93 -7.33
C GLY A 513 19.41 12.36 -8.74
N GLY A 514 20.50 11.84 -9.31
CA GLY A 514 20.55 11.35 -10.70
C GLY A 514 20.76 12.46 -11.71
N VAL A 515 20.17 12.32 -12.91
CA VAL A 515 20.30 13.31 -13.99
C VAL A 515 18.99 14.02 -14.31
N THR A 516 19.07 15.21 -14.90
CA THR A 516 17.91 15.96 -15.43
C THR A 516 17.41 15.30 -16.73
N PRO A 517 16.22 15.64 -17.24
CA PRO A 517 15.77 15.18 -18.56
C PRO A 517 16.78 15.50 -19.69
N GLN A 518 17.54 16.58 -19.53
CA GLN A 518 18.61 16.99 -20.46
C GLN A 518 19.91 16.18 -20.30
N GLY A 519 20.01 15.33 -19.27
CA GLY A 519 21.17 14.49 -19.00
C GLY A 519 22.27 15.17 -18.18
N GLU A 520 21.97 16.27 -17.50
CA GLU A 520 22.92 16.97 -16.62
C GLU A 520 22.73 16.58 -15.15
N ASP A 521 23.67 16.92 -14.28
CA ASP A 521 23.58 16.65 -12.84
C ASP A 521 22.30 17.26 -12.24
N ALA A 522 21.48 16.44 -11.58
CA ALA A 522 20.24 16.87 -10.93
C ALA A 522 20.37 17.11 -9.42
N VAL A 523 21.55 16.89 -8.82
CA VAL A 523 21.76 17.11 -7.38
C VAL A 523 21.61 18.60 -7.04
N ASN A 524 20.71 18.92 -6.11
CA ASN A 524 20.35 20.30 -5.76
C ASN A 524 20.18 20.51 -4.23
N ASP A 525 19.82 21.72 -3.82
CA ASP A 525 19.61 22.05 -2.40
C ASP A 525 18.56 21.13 -1.74
N MET A 526 17.44 20.85 -2.42
CA MET A 526 16.39 19.97 -1.92
C MET A 526 16.84 18.51 -1.80
N THR A 527 17.72 18.03 -2.66
CA THR A 527 18.35 16.70 -2.54
C THR A 527 19.01 16.57 -1.15
N TYR A 528 19.79 17.56 -0.76
CA TYR A 528 20.51 17.56 0.52
C TYR A 528 19.61 17.81 1.73
N ILE A 529 18.60 18.67 1.60
CA ILE A 529 17.60 18.89 2.65
C ILE A 529 16.81 17.60 2.92
N LEU A 530 16.36 16.89 1.89
CA LEU A 530 15.65 15.61 2.05
C LEU A 530 16.56 14.55 2.68
N LEU A 531 17.82 14.44 2.27
CA LEU A 531 18.81 13.57 2.93
C LEU A 531 19.00 13.93 4.42
N LYS A 532 18.97 15.21 4.79
CA LYS A 532 19.00 15.65 6.19
C LYS A 532 17.72 15.22 6.95
N VAL A 533 16.54 15.36 6.36
CA VAL A 533 15.29 14.88 6.98
C VAL A 533 15.35 13.37 7.20
N THR A 534 15.79 12.60 6.21
CA THR A 534 15.98 11.14 6.31
C THR A 534 16.94 10.76 7.44
N GLU A 535 18.09 11.45 7.52
CA GLU A 535 19.07 11.28 8.60
C GLU A 535 18.44 11.52 9.99
N LEU A 536 17.79 12.67 10.17
CA LEU A 536 17.24 13.10 11.46
C LEU A 536 16.16 12.16 11.97
N LEU A 537 15.26 11.71 11.09
CA LEU A 537 14.10 10.93 11.48
C LEU A 537 14.42 9.45 11.60
N SER A 538 15.24 8.91 10.68
CA SER A 538 15.57 7.48 10.60
C SER A 538 14.31 6.59 10.67
N LEU A 539 13.27 6.98 9.92
CA LEU A 539 12.03 6.25 9.74
C LEU A 539 12.20 5.21 8.62
N ASN A 540 11.31 4.21 8.60
CA ASN A 540 11.23 3.23 7.52
C ASN A 540 10.35 3.71 6.34
N ASN A 541 9.51 4.73 6.53
CA ASN A 541 8.65 5.31 5.49
C ASN A 541 8.69 6.86 5.54
N PRO A 542 8.58 7.60 4.42
CA PRO A 542 8.71 7.16 3.02
C PRO A 542 10.01 6.40 2.76
N ASN A 543 9.98 5.47 1.81
CA ASN A 543 11.18 4.79 1.34
C ASN A 543 12.00 5.75 0.46
N VAL A 544 13.20 6.12 0.92
CA VAL A 544 14.04 7.10 0.21
C VAL A 544 15.02 6.36 -0.70
N HIS A 545 15.09 6.81 -1.95
CA HIS A 545 15.95 6.28 -2.99
C HIS A 545 16.86 7.39 -3.54
N ALA A 546 18.10 7.04 -3.84
CA ALA A 546 19.10 7.91 -4.40
C ALA A 546 19.59 7.35 -5.73
N ARG A 547 19.47 8.14 -6.79
CA ARG A 547 19.97 7.87 -8.12
C ARG A 547 21.41 8.35 -8.24
N TYR A 548 22.29 7.54 -8.82
CA TYR A 548 23.69 7.91 -9.01
C TYR A 548 24.19 7.60 -10.42
N LYS A 549 24.72 8.63 -11.07
CA LYS A 549 25.35 8.59 -12.39
C LYS A 549 26.83 9.03 -12.28
N PRO A 550 27.79 8.09 -12.31
CA PRO A 550 29.19 8.36 -11.96
C PRO A 550 29.92 9.46 -12.74
N ASP A 551 29.59 9.67 -14.01
CA ASP A 551 30.17 10.68 -14.90
C ASP A 551 29.46 12.05 -14.82
N LYS A 552 28.36 12.14 -14.07
CA LYS A 552 27.58 13.38 -13.91
C LYS A 552 27.51 13.85 -12.46
N ASN A 553 27.17 12.97 -11.53
CA ASN A 553 27.03 13.33 -10.12
C ASN A 553 28.37 13.29 -9.39
N SER A 554 28.57 14.19 -8.43
CA SER A 554 29.82 14.22 -7.67
C SER A 554 30.00 13.00 -6.76
N PHE A 555 31.26 12.67 -6.46
CA PHE A 555 31.59 11.68 -5.44
C PHE A 555 31.18 12.15 -4.03
N ALA A 556 31.09 13.46 -3.80
CA ALA A 556 30.66 14.01 -2.51
C ALA A 556 29.17 13.68 -2.24
N TYR A 557 28.32 13.79 -3.27
CA TYR A 557 26.92 13.37 -3.20
C TYR A 557 26.80 11.87 -2.87
N LEU A 558 27.49 10.99 -3.61
CA LEU A 558 27.46 9.54 -3.33
C LEU A 558 27.92 9.25 -1.90
N LYS A 559 29.01 9.88 -1.45
CA LYS A 559 29.49 9.72 -0.08
C LYS A 559 28.43 10.14 0.93
N ARG A 560 27.75 11.27 0.71
CA ARG A 560 26.68 11.73 1.61
C ARG A 560 25.50 10.75 1.65
N VAL A 561 25.09 10.19 0.51
CA VAL A 561 24.06 9.15 0.46
C VAL A 561 24.48 7.93 1.29
N CYS A 562 25.73 7.47 1.14
CA CYS A 562 26.29 6.38 1.95
C CYS A 562 26.34 6.72 3.45
N ASP A 563 26.72 7.96 3.80
CA ASP A 563 26.73 8.42 5.19
C ASP A 563 25.31 8.34 5.80
N VAL A 564 24.28 8.81 5.09
CA VAL A 564 22.88 8.72 5.55
C VAL A 564 22.40 7.26 5.63
N ASN A 565 22.69 6.44 4.61
CA ASN A 565 22.40 5.00 4.63
C ASN A 565 23.00 4.32 5.87
N TYR A 566 24.25 4.63 6.18
CA TYR A 566 24.93 4.11 7.36
C TYR A 566 24.27 4.57 8.67
N ILE A 567 23.91 5.85 8.78
CA ILE A 567 23.27 6.45 9.96
C ILE A 567 21.90 5.81 10.25
N THR A 568 21.05 5.69 9.22
CA THR A 568 19.71 5.11 9.34
C THR A 568 19.75 3.58 9.45
N GLY A 569 20.78 2.97 8.88
CA GLY A 569 21.05 1.53 8.85
C GLY A 569 20.59 0.83 7.57
N ALA A 570 19.81 1.48 6.70
CA ALA A 570 19.28 0.86 5.48
C ALA A 570 18.75 1.83 4.40
N THR A 571 18.62 3.15 4.66
CA THR A 571 18.03 4.12 3.72
C THR A 571 18.87 5.41 3.61
N PRO A 572 19.15 5.94 2.40
CA PRO A 572 18.50 5.63 1.13
C PRO A 572 18.97 4.34 0.45
N CYS A 573 18.10 3.74 -0.37
CA CYS A 573 18.49 2.74 -1.36
C CYS A 573 19.23 3.42 -2.52
N ILE A 574 20.32 2.83 -3.02
CA ILE A 574 21.20 3.46 -4.03
C ILE A 574 21.04 2.75 -5.37
N HIS A 575 20.73 3.50 -6.41
CA HIS A 575 20.50 3.00 -7.76
C HIS A 575 21.53 3.51 -8.76
N GLY A 576 22.07 2.61 -9.58
CA GLY A 576 22.95 2.96 -10.69
C GLY A 576 22.13 3.37 -11.90
N ASP A 577 22.21 4.65 -12.28
CA ASP A 577 21.39 5.23 -13.34
C ASP A 577 21.55 4.50 -14.69
N ASP A 578 22.77 4.08 -15.04
CA ASP A 578 23.05 3.43 -16.33
C ASP A 578 22.26 2.13 -16.54
N ALA A 579 22.26 1.24 -15.55
CA ALA A 579 21.56 -0.05 -15.65
C ALA A 579 20.04 0.14 -15.74
N VAL A 580 19.49 1.10 -14.97
CA VAL A 580 18.06 1.39 -14.99
C VAL A 580 17.64 2.01 -16.31
N MET A 581 18.38 3.01 -16.79
CA MET A 581 18.08 3.67 -18.08
C MET A 581 18.21 2.69 -19.25
N GLU A 582 19.16 1.77 -19.24
CA GLU A 582 19.26 0.70 -20.25
C GLU A 582 17.98 -0.15 -20.29
N SER A 583 17.47 -0.55 -19.12
CA SER A 583 16.25 -1.37 -19.02
C SER A 583 14.98 -0.68 -19.53
N LEU A 584 14.89 0.65 -19.38
CA LEU A 584 13.76 1.46 -19.84
C LEU A 584 13.88 1.81 -21.34
N THR A 585 15.09 2.07 -21.82
CA THR A 585 15.35 2.41 -23.24
C THR A 585 14.90 1.29 -24.18
N ALA A 586 15.05 0.03 -23.77
CA ALA A 586 14.60 -1.14 -24.52
C ALA A 586 13.08 -1.15 -24.81
N ARG A 587 12.30 -0.30 -24.12
CA ARG A 587 10.82 -0.22 -24.24
C ARG A 587 10.34 0.96 -25.09
N GLY A 588 11.23 1.72 -25.73
CA GLY A 588 10.86 2.75 -26.71
C GLY A 588 10.40 4.09 -26.15
N TRP A 589 10.64 4.35 -24.85
CA TRP A 589 10.36 5.64 -24.23
C TRP A 589 11.28 6.76 -24.75
N ALA A 590 10.80 8.01 -24.70
CA ALA A 590 11.63 9.18 -25.01
C ALA A 590 12.82 9.25 -24.06
N VAL A 591 13.99 9.65 -24.55
CA VAL A 591 15.21 9.65 -23.74
C VAL A 591 15.12 10.60 -22.55
N GLU A 592 14.39 11.69 -22.69
CA GLU A 592 14.09 12.65 -21.63
C GLU A 592 13.29 11.99 -20.51
N ASP A 593 12.29 11.17 -20.85
CA ASP A 593 11.46 10.43 -19.89
C ASP A 593 12.25 9.31 -19.20
N VAL A 594 13.10 8.61 -19.96
CA VAL A 594 14.02 7.59 -19.42
C VAL A 594 14.97 8.22 -18.40
N ARG A 595 15.50 9.42 -18.67
CA ARG A 595 16.38 10.14 -17.73
C ARG A 595 15.64 10.67 -16.51
N ASP A 596 14.32 10.88 -16.61
CA ASP A 596 13.49 11.36 -15.51
C ASP A 596 12.83 10.24 -14.69
N TRP A 597 13.32 9.01 -14.84
CA TRP A 597 12.78 7.85 -14.15
C TRP A 597 12.75 8.02 -12.61
N VAL A 598 11.78 7.36 -12.00
CA VAL A 598 11.55 7.30 -10.54
C VAL A 598 11.51 5.87 -10.07
N VAL A 599 11.75 5.67 -8.77
CA VAL A 599 11.47 4.38 -8.14
C VAL A 599 10.00 4.30 -7.78
N ASN A 600 9.35 3.22 -8.18
CA ASN A 600 8.08 2.76 -7.69
C ASN A 600 8.35 1.67 -6.67
N GLY A 601 7.76 1.77 -5.49
CA GLY A 601 7.72 0.69 -4.52
C GLY A 601 9.04 0.30 -3.92
N CYS A 602 9.42 -0.94 -4.17
CA CYS A 602 10.64 -1.50 -3.62
C CYS A 602 11.86 -0.95 -4.36
N VAL A 603 11.92 -1.16 -5.68
CA VAL A 603 13.06 -0.85 -6.56
C VAL A 603 12.66 -0.69 -8.03
N GLU A 604 11.37 -0.70 -8.35
CA GLU A 604 10.87 -0.82 -9.71
C GLU A 604 10.99 0.52 -10.46
N PRO A 605 11.58 0.56 -11.68
CA PRO A 605 11.70 1.81 -12.40
C PRO A 605 10.39 2.22 -13.09
N GLY A 606 9.90 3.41 -12.75
CA GLY A 606 8.73 4.07 -13.32
C GLY A 606 9.08 5.35 -14.07
N ILE A 607 8.15 5.83 -14.90
CA ILE A 607 8.19 7.16 -15.50
C ILE A 607 7.01 7.95 -14.92
N PRO A 608 7.29 9.05 -14.20
CA PRO A 608 6.27 9.78 -13.45
C PRO A 608 5.18 10.30 -14.37
N GLY A 609 3.92 10.03 -14.03
CA GLY A 609 2.74 10.49 -14.77
C GLY A 609 2.55 9.85 -16.14
N LYS A 610 3.29 8.80 -16.52
CA LYS A 610 3.20 8.18 -17.86
C LYS A 610 3.15 6.66 -17.83
N HIS A 611 3.99 6.05 -17.01
CA HIS A 611 4.20 4.60 -17.04
C HIS A 611 3.35 3.92 -15.95
N CYS A 612 2.25 3.29 -16.38
CA CYS A 612 1.53 2.31 -15.56
C CYS A 612 2.25 0.96 -15.69
N SER A 613 3.31 0.78 -14.91
CA SER A 613 4.26 -0.31 -15.10
C SER A 613 3.73 -1.65 -14.57
N ALA A 614 2.80 -1.60 -13.60
CA ALA A 614 2.20 -2.74 -12.92
C ALA A 614 3.23 -3.82 -12.52
N THR A 615 4.46 -3.39 -12.19
CA THR A 615 5.69 -4.20 -12.25
C THR A 615 5.69 -5.37 -11.28
N SER A 616 4.85 -5.30 -10.24
CA SER A 616 4.78 -6.29 -9.15
C SER A 616 3.43 -7.02 -9.13
N SER A 617 2.71 -7.04 -10.26
CA SER A 617 1.38 -7.68 -10.37
C SER A 617 1.39 -9.20 -10.13
N ILE A 618 2.56 -9.84 -10.26
CA ILE A 618 2.72 -11.29 -10.15
C ILE A 618 3.99 -11.58 -9.36
N GLU A 619 3.86 -12.29 -8.25
CA GLU A 619 4.99 -12.88 -7.53
C GLU A 619 5.08 -14.37 -7.88
N PHE A 620 6.28 -14.78 -8.30
CA PHE A 620 6.51 -16.10 -8.90
C PHE A 620 7.60 -16.86 -8.17
N ASN A 621 7.28 -18.04 -7.63
CA ASN A 621 8.23 -18.84 -6.87
C ASN A 621 8.95 -19.88 -7.75
N LEU A 622 10.19 -19.61 -8.13
CA LEU A 622 11.01 -20.55 -8.93
C LEU A 622 11.34 -21.87 -8.21
N VAL A 623 11.27 -21.90 -6.87
CA VAL A 623 11.44 -23.15 -6.11
C VAL A 623 10.27 -24.10 -6.35
N ALA A 624 9.05 -23.57 -6.50
CA ALA A 624 7.89 -24.39 -6.86
C ALA A 624 8.06 -25.08 -8.22
N VAL A 625 8.61 -24.37 -9.21
CA VAL A 625 8.96 -24.92 -10.53
C VAL A 625 9.98 -26.06 -10.38
N LEU A 626 11.02 -25.84 -9.57
CA LEU A 626 12.04 -26.85 -9.30
C LEU A 626 11.42 -28.10 -8.68
N GLU A 627 10.62 -27.95 -7.62
CA GLU A 627 9.94 -29.07 -6.97
C GLU A 627 9.03 -29.83 -7.93
N MET A 628 8.29 -29.12 -8.78
CA MET A 628 7.46 -29.73 -9.81
C MET A 628 8.30 -30.53 -10.82
N ALA A 629 9.43 -30.00 -11.28
CA ALA A 629 10.32 -30.71 -12.20
C ALA A 629 10.94 -31.98 -11.57
N LEU A 630 11.27 -31.93 -10.27
CA LEU A 630 11.77 -33.08 -9.51
C LEU A 630 10.71 -34.19 -9.33
N ASN A 631 9.43 -33.83 -9.35
CA ASN A 631 8.31 -34.69 -8.97
C ASN A 631 7.29 -34.89 -10.10
N ASN A 632 7.75 -34.89 -11.36
CA ASN A 632 6.91 -35.10 -12.54
C ASN A 632 5.65 -34.22 -12.51
N GLY A 633 5.80 -32.91 -12.35
CA GLY A 633 4.71 -31.92 -12.29
C GLY A 633 3.88 -31.89 -11.00
N LYS A 634 4.17 -32.75 -10.01
CA LYS A 634 3.51 -32.68 -8.70
C LYS A 634 4.23 -31.69 -7.79
N HIS A 635 3.49 -30.75 -7.21
CA HIS A 635 4.01 -29.94 -6.11
C HIS A 635 3.82 -30.68 -4.78
N PRO A 636 4.89 -31.01 -4.03
CA PRO A 636 4.80 -31.86 -2.84
C PRO A 636 4.05 -31.19 -1.69
N LEU A 637 4.35 -29.93 -1.38
CA LEU A 637 3.70 -29.18 -0.29
C LEU A 637 2.18 -29.02 -0.51
N MET A 638 1.78 -28.58 -1.71
CA MET A 638 0.36 -28.44 -2.07
C MET A 638 -0.37 -29.78 -2.27
N ASN A 639 0.36 -30.90 -2.27
CA ASN A 639 -0.10 -32.24 -2.64
C ASN A 639 -0.91 -32.24 -3.96
N TRP A 640 -0.44 -31.51 -4.97
CA TRP A 640 -1.21 -31.26 -6.19
C TRP A 640 -0.39 -31.59 -7.43
N LYS A 641 -0.91 -32.48 -8.28
CA LYS A 641 -0.41 -32.70 -9.64
C LYS A 641 -0.87 -31.53 -10.51
N LEU A 642 -0.07 -30.47 -10.48
CA LEU A 642 -0.39 -29.18 -11.07
C LEU A 642 0.17 -29.04 -12.48
N GLY A 643 1.46 -29.36 -12.67
CA GLY A 643 2.15 -29.14 -13.93
C GLY A 643 2.21 -30.37 -14.84
N PRO A 644 2.79 -30.22 -16.05
CA PRO A 644 2.94 -31.28 -17.05
C PRO A 644 3.75 -32.49 -16.56
N ASP A 645 3.63 -33.62 -17.26
CA ASP A 645 4.43 -34.82 -17.02
C ASP A 645 5.81 -34.68 -17.68
N THR A 646 6.81 -34.29 -16.89
CA THR A 646 8.17 -34.01 -17.38
C THR A 646 9.20 -35.08 -17.03
N GLY A 647 8.80 -36.15 -16.33
CA GLY A 647 9.67 -37.26 -15.90
C GLY A 647 9.94 -37.32 -14.40
N ILE A 648 10.39 -38.49 -13.93
CA ILE A 648 10.69 -38.81 -12.52
C ILE A 648 12.17 -39.16 -12.38
N ILE A 649 12.91 -38.35 -11.60
CA ILE A 649 14.35 -38.55 -11.38
C ILE A 649 14.67 -39.96 -10.86
N GLY A 650 13.89 -40.45 -9.89
CA GLY A 650 14.11 -41.77 -9.31
C GLY A 650 13.94 -42.94 -10.29
N GLN A 651 13.36 -42.71 -11.47
CA GLN A 651 13.19 -43.71 -12.54
C GLN A 651 14.30 -43.64 -13.60
N GLY A 652 15.19 -42.64 -13.51
CA GLY A 652 16.24 -42.44 -14.50
C GLY A 652 15.75 -41.79 -15.80
N ASP A 653 14.61 -41.08 -15.78
CA ASP A 653 14.03 -40.41 -16.95
C ASP A 653 14.91 -39.27 -17.51
N PHE A 654 15.89 -38.81 -16.73
CA PHE A 654 16.84 -37.77 -17.13
C PHE A 654 18.25 -38.35 -17.22
N GLU A 655 18.76 -38.52 -18.44
CA GLU A 655 20.12 -39.02 -18.68
C GLU A 655 21.18 -37.94 -18.45
N THR A 656 20.82 -36.68 -18.68
CA THR A 656 21.70 -35.52 -18.58
C THR A 656 21.07 -34.38 -17.77
N PHE A 657 21.90 -33.41 -17.36
CA PHE A 657 21.39 -32.16 -16.77
C PHE A 657 20.53 -31.37 -17.76
N ASP A 658 20.82 -31.43 -19.07
CA ASP A 658 20.06 -30.72 -20.09
C ASP A 658 18.62 -31.26 -20.21
N ASP A 659 18.43 -32.57 -20.02
CA ASP A 659 17.10 -33.19 -19.97
C ASP A 659 16.30 -32.67 -18.77
N PHE A 660 16.95 -32.57 -17.60
CA PHE A 660 16.33 -31.98 -16.41
C PHE A 660 16.05 -30.48 -16.58
N TRP A 661 16.97 -29.73 -17.20
CA TRP A 661 16.79 -28.32 -17.50
C TRP A 661 15.60 -28.09 -18.45
N LYS A 662 15.39 -28.99 -19.41
CA LYS A 662 14.20 -28.97 -20.27
C LYS A 662 12.92 -29.18 -19.45
N ALA A 663 12.90 -30.16 -18.53
CA ALA A 663 11.77 -30.36 -17.62
C ALA A 663 11.50 -29.11 -16.76
N PHE A 664 12.54 -28.50 -16.18
CA PHE A 664 12.41 -27.25 -15.42
C PHE A 664 11.79 -26.13 -16.25
N LYS A 665 12.28 -25.93 -17.49
CA LYS A 665 11.72 -24.92 -18.41
C LYS A 665 10.25 -25.19 -18.73
N GLU A 666 9.87 -26.43 -18.99
CA GLU A 666 8.48 -26.79 -19.32
C GLU A 666 7.53 -26.54 -18.13
N GLN A 667 7.96 -26.85 -16.91
CA GLN A 667 7.20 -26.49 -15.69
C GLN A 667 7.12 -24.96 -15.50
N CYS A 668 8.20 -24.24 -15.81
CA CYS A 668 8.26 -22.78 -15.71
C CYS A 668 7.32 -22.11 -16.72
N GLU A 669 7.38 -22.53 -17.99
CA GLU A 669 6.51 -22.05 -19.07
C GLU A 669 5.03 -22.26 -18.70
N PHE A 670 4.67 -23.44 -18.20
CA PHE A 670 3.32 -23.71 -17.73
C PHE A 670 2.85 -22.73 -16.63
N LEU A 671 3.64 -22.51 -15.58
CA LEU A 671 3.24 -21.58 -14.51
C LEU A 671 3.25 -20.13 -14.98
N CYS A 672 4.16 -19.73 -15.88
CA CYS A 672 4.18 -18.42 -16.51
C CYS A 672 2.90 -18.17 -17.33
N GLU A 673 2.45 -19.15 -18.11
CA GLU A 673 1.19 -19.08 -18.85
C GLU A 673 0.00 -18.86 -17.90
N GLN A 674 -0.09 -19.63 -16.80
CA GLN A 674 -1.16 -19.44 -15.82
C GLN A 674 -1.10 -18.05 -15.19
N SER A 675 0.10 -17.56 -14.91
CA SER A 675 0.35 -16.22 -14.35
C SER A 675 -0.15 -15.11 -15.30
N ILE A 676 0.12 -15.22 -16.60
CA ILE A 676 -0.36 -14.28 -17.62
C ILE A 676 -1.88 -14.32 -17.73
N ILE A 677 -2.48 -15.52 -17.76
CA ILE A 677 -3.93 -15.69 -17.85
C ILE A 677 -4.62 -15.03 -16.65
N GLY A 678 -4.18 -15.33 -15.42
CA GLY A 678 -4.77 -14.76 -14.23
C GLY A 678 -4.59 -13.24 -14.13
N ASN A 679 -3.43 -12.72 -14.51
CA ASN A 679 -3.15 -11.29 -14.52
C ASN A 679 -4.05 -10.51 -15.50
N ASN A 680 -4.33 -11.06 -16.67
CA ASN A 680 -5.23 -10.45 -17.66
C ASN A 680 -6.69 -10.49 -17.20
N GLN A 681 -7.13 -11.64 -16.66
CA GLN A 681 -8.47 -11.78 -16.08
C GLN A 681 -8.70 -10.77 -14.95
N LEU A 682 -7.72 -10.59 -14.06
CA LEU A 682 -7.81 -9.59 -13.00
C LEU A 682 -7.83 -8.15 -13.55
N GLY A 683 -7.10 -7.87 -14.63
CA GLY A 683 -7.18 -6.58 -15.32
C GLY A 683 -8.60 -6.23 -15.77
N GLU A 684 -9.31 -7.18 -16.39
CA GLU A 684 -10.72 -7.00 -16.79
C GLU A 684 -11.66 -6.82 -15.59
N ILE A 685 -11.39 -7.51 -14.47
CA ILE A 685 -12.15 -7.33 -13.23
C ILE A 685 -11.95 -5.91 -12.69
N TYR A 686 -10.72 -5.38 -12.66
CA TYR A 686 -10.46 -4.01 -12.21
C TYR A 686 -11.13 -2.97 -13.07
N GLN A 687 -11.02 -3.10 -14.40
CA GLN A 687 -11.65 -2.16 -15.33
C GLN A 687 -13.15 -1.99 -15.03
N GLN A 688 -13.83 -3.07 -14.64
CA GLN A 688 -15.27 -3.07 -14.41
C GLN A 688 -15.68 -2.77 -12.95
N HIS A 689 -14.79 -2.99 -11.98
CA HIS A 689 -15.15 -2.91 -10.56
C HIS A 689 -14.40 -1.84 -9.78
N GLN A 690 -13.15 -1.55 -10.15
CA GLN A 690 -12.26 -0.60 -9.47
C GLN A 690 -11.42 0.20 -10.50
N PRO A 691 -12.05 0.99 -11.40
CA PRO A 691 -11.30 1.96 -12.19
C PRO A 691 -10.68 3.03 -11.27
N ALA A 692 -9.78 3.86 -11.81
CA ALA A 692 -9.01 4.84 -11.02
C ALA A 692 -9.04 6.25 -11.63
N PRO A 693 -10.22 6.91 -11.71
CA PRO A 693 -10.36 8.21 -12.37
C PRO A 693 -9.51 9.34 -11.77
N LEU A 694 -9.22 9.33 -10.46
CA LEU A 694 -8.39 10.37 -9.82
C LEU A 694 -6.94 10.28 -10.29
N ILE A 695 -6.30 9.11 -10.22
CA ILE A 695 -4.92 8.97 -10.71
C ILE A 695 -4.82 9.15 -12.23
N SER A 696 -5.83 8.68 -12.98
CA SER A 696 -5.90 8.89 -14.43
C SER A 696 -5.94 10.37 -14.80
N SER A 697 -6.55 11.24 -13.98
CA SER A 697 -6.56 12.70 -14.22
C SER A 697 -5.17 13.36 -14.17
N MET A 698 -4.17 12.65 -13.62
CA MET A 698 -2.77 13.08 -13.51
C MET A 698 -1.82 12.22 -14.35
N THR A 699 -2.35 11.35 -15.21
CA THR A 699 -1.58 10.48 -16.08
C THR A 699 -1.71 10.98 -17.53
N GLU A 700 -0.58 11.22 -18.18
CA GLU A 700 -0.50 11.71 -19.55
C GLU A 700 -1.19 10.74 -20.52
N GLY A 701 -1.97 11.28 -21.45
CA GLY A 701 -2.72 10.50 -22.44
C GLY A 701 -4.11 10.08 -21.99
N CYS A 702 -4.36 9.92 -20.67
CA CYS A 702 -5.67 9.48 -20.17
C CYS A 702 -6.79 10.51 -20.41
N ILE A 703 -6.49 11.81 -20.34
CA ILE A 703 -7.50 12.85 -20.64
C ILE A 703 -7.84 12.80 -22.13
N GLU A 704 -6.83 12.72 -23.00
CA GLU A 704 -7.01 12.71 -24.45
C GLU A 704 -7.73 11.45 -24.94
N SER A 705 -7.45 10.28 -24.34
CA SER A 705 -8.09 9.02 -24.69
C SER A 705 -9.53 8.90 -24.20
N GLY A 706 -9.87 9.55 -23.07
CA GLY A 706 -11.00 9.11 -22.26
C GLY A 706 -10.72 7.77 -21.60
#